data_AF-A0A833RX53-F1
#
_entry.id   AF-A0A833RX53-F1
#
_cell.length_a   1.000
_cell.length_b   1.000
_cell.length_c   1.000
_cell.angle_alpha   90.00
_cell.angle_beta   90.00
_cell.angle_gamma   90.00
#
_symmetry.space_group_name_H-M   'P 1'
#
loop_
_entity.id
_entity.type
_entity.pdbx_description
1 polymer ?
#
loop_
_entity_poly.entity_id
_entity_poly.type
_entity_poly.pdbx_seq_one_letter_code
_entity_poly.pdbx_strand_id
1 'polypeptide(L)'
;MSENVQGTFVSEKISKIRWKHEDFEDATNFITGSWDNPVNKVTHWIFQTNDDGESYPAVVSSYAILGDVTEIKFISKDFFVLSTSIGTVRLLQIHENPYSQFKEHMSWEFIHKFDNTNDYASCTGLSTFEQDIVSVGEDGRINLLTAGQKQPVRSINDADSCSIYCIDFLRHNEILTGNLRGHMKVWDLRNDQDLPATTFMLSDQSKTEATSIAHHPTQRHIVVAGGGDGSLTVWDLRHNTYPMSQLNAHAKAVSEILFHPDRPENLFTCSASGELWHWNNTQHSKLSLDPTNTHWLNTIGTNGKVNVTSLCNAMHKPINSIDIDRSTLLFGCDNEAIYYIIIIYILFHRDGSATSNSTTTPSAAPKNQVQLNPYTSLPYTPRYHEFYKKRITLPVFEYRTDFMRLLAQHQCIVLVGETGSGKTTQIPQWCVEYSRRIGNKGVACTQPRRVAAMSVAQRVSEEMDVALGQEVGYSIRFEDCSSPKTILKYMTDGMLLREGMSDPMLDAYQVILLDEAHERTLATDLLMGVLKEVIKQRPDLKLVIMSATLDAGKFQQYFDNAPLMNVPGRTHPVEIFYTPEPERDYLEAAIRTVIQIHMCEEVAGDLLLFLTGQEEIEEACKRIKREMDNLGPEVGELKCIPLYSTLPPNLQQRIFEPAPPTKPNGAIGRKVVVSTNIAETSLTIDGVVFVIDPGFAKQKVYNPRIRVESLLVSPISKASAQQRAGRAGRTRPGKCFRLYTEKAYKNEMQDNTYPEILRSNLGSVVLQLKKLGIDDLVHFDFMDPPAPETLMRALELLNYLAALDDDGNLTDLGAVMAEFPLDPQLAKMLIASCNHNCSNEILSITAMLSVPQCFVRPNESKKAADDAKMRFAHIDGDHLTLLNVYHAFKQNFEDPQWCYDNFVNYRSLKSGDNVRQQLSRIMDRFCLKRTSTDFTSKDYYINIRKALVNGFFMQVAHLERTGHYLTIKDNQIVQLHPSSCLDHKPEWVIYNEFVLTTKNYIRTVTDIKPDWLLKIAPQYYDLQNFPQCEAKRQLEVIQAKLDSKQYQEGF
;
A
#
# COMPACT_ATOMS: atom_id res chain seq x y z
N MET A 1 36.68 -16.48 -28.11
CA MET A 1 35.92 -15.23 -27.88
C MET A 1 36.46 -14.03 -28.67
N SER A 2 37.61 -14.14 -29.37
CA SER A 2 38.18 -13.05 -30.19
C SER A 2 37.46 -12.77 -31.53
N GLU A 3 36.40 -13.52 -31.87
CA GLU A 3 35.67 -13.37 -33.15
C GLU A 3 34.46 -12.41 -33.07
N ASN A 4 34.16 -11.83 -31.89
CA ASN A 4 32.96 -11.01 -31.69
C ASN A 4 33.21 -9.49 -31.62
N VAL A 5 34.44 -9.02 -31.86
CA VAL A 5 34.77 -7.59 -31.85
C VAL A 5 34.73 -7.05 -33.27
N GLN A 6 33.80 -6.14 -33.55
CA GLN A 6 33.68 -5.49 -34.85
C GLN A 6 34.14 -4.04 -34.75
N GLY A 7 34.91 -3.58 -35.72
CA GLY A 7 35.54 -2.25 -35.72
C GLY A 7 35.24 -1.48 -36.99
N THR A 8 35.04 -0.16 -36.88
CA THR A 8 34.88 0.76 -38.01
C THR A 8 35.88 1.89 -37.89
N PHE A 9 36.63 2.14 -38.98
CA PHE A 9 37.56 3.25 -39.05
C PHE A 9 36.80 4.57 -39.25
N VAL A 10 37.12 5.59 -38.46
CA VAL A 10 36.38 6.85 -38.38
C VAL A 10 37.24 8.10 -38.61
N SER A 11 38.53 7.94 -38.93
CA SER A 11 39.48 9.03 -39.28
C SER A 11 39.70 10.10 -38.20
N GLU A 12 39.18 9.92 -36.99
CA GLU A 12 39.32 10.83 -35.85
C GLU A 12 39.55 10.02 -34.58
N LYS A 13 40.43 10.48 -33.69
CA LYS A 13 40.63 9.84 -32.37
C LYS A 13 39.41 10.09 -31.50
N ILE A 14 38.90 9.03 -30.85
CA ILE A 14 37.66 9.10 -30.07
C ILE A 14 37.99 9.24 -28.59
N SER A 15 37.59 10.36 -27.98
CA SER A 15 37.75 10.59 -26.54
C SER A 15 36.59 10.03 -25.72
N LYS A 16 35.35 10.21 -26.19
CA LYS A 16 34.12 9.78 -25.50
C LYS A 16 33.12 9.16 -26.45
N ILE A 17 32.41 8.12 -26.00
CA ILE A 17 31.33 7.45 -26.73
C ILE A 17 30.12 7.24 -25.82
N ARG A 18 28.91 7.54 -26.30
CA ARG A 18 27.66 7.39 -25.53
C ARG A 18 26.51 6.88 -26.38
N TRP A 19 25.82 5.85 -25.92
CA TRP A 19 24.56 5.40 -26.48
C TRP A 19 23.46 6.44 -26.28
N LYS A 20 22.64 6.65 -27.31
CA LYS A 20 21.33 7.29 -27.16
C LYS A 20 20.35 6.20 -26.73
N HIS A 21 20.28 5.92 -25.43
CA HIS A 21 19.39 4.88 -24.91
C HIS A 21 17.93 5.16 -25.29
N GLU A 22 17.25 4.13 -25.79
CA GLU A 22 15.82 4.19 -26.09
C GLU A 22 15.03 3.36 -25.07
N ASP A 23 13.86 3.85 -24.67
CA ASP A 23 13.01 3.12 -23.74
C ASP A 23 12.53 1.81 -24.38
N PHE A 24 12.86 0.68 -23.75
CA PHE A 24 12.37 -0.66 -24.07
C PHE A 24 12.85 -1.30 -25.39
N GLU A 25 13.62 -0.62 -26.25
CA GLU A 25 14.26 -1.16 -27.46
C GLU A 25 15.80 -1.12 -27.36
N ASP A 26 16.51 -1.85 -28.23
CA ASP A 26 17.97 -1.78 -28.30
C ASP A 26 18.36 -0.47 -29.00
N ALA A 27 19.31 0.26 -28.41
CA ALA A 27 19.76 1.54 -28.94
C ALA A 27 20.37 1.35 -30.34
N THR A 28 19.88 2.13 -31.31
CA THR A 28 20.37 2.10 -32.70
C THR A 28 21.31 3.25 -33.01
N ASN A 29 21.38 4.25 -32.12
CA ASN A 29 22.04 5.53 -32.33
C ASN A 29 23.00 5.84 -31.18
N PHE A 30 24.14 6.45 -31.47
CA PHE A 30 25.12 6.85 -30.46
C PHE A 30 25.89 8.11 -30.89
N ILE A 31 26.60 8.73 -29.95
CA ILE A 31 27.41 9.92 -30.17
C ILE A 31 28.86 9.64 -29.81
N THR A 32 29.79 10.23 -30.58
CA THR A 32 31.20 10.27 -30.25
C THR A 32 31.73 11.71 -30.14
N GLY A 33 32.71 11.94 -29.27
CA GLY A 33 33.53 13.14 -29.23
C GLY A 33 34.96 12.85 -29.69
N SER A 34 35.56 13.77 -30.46
CA SER A 34 36.94 13.67 -30.92
C SER A 34 37.92 14.48 -30.07
N TRP A 35 39.21 14.16 -30.19
CA TRP A 35 40.30 14.90 -29.55
C TRP A 35 41.59 14.92 -30.39
N ASP A 36 42.60 15.69 -29.95
CA ASP A 36 43.94 15.85 -30.55
C ASP A 36 43.96 16.66 -31.86
N ASN A 37 42.97 17.54 -32.05
CA ASN A 37 42.92 18.50 -33.14
C ASN A 37 42.55 19.91 -32.64
N PRO A 38 42.98 21.00 -33.32
CA PRO A 38 42.60 22.37 -32.93
C PRO A 38 41.08 22.63 -32.95
N VAL A 39 40.38 21.96 -33.87
CA VAL A 39 38.91 21.94 -33.97
C VAL A 39 38.49 20.48 -34.01
N ASN A 40 37.85 20.02 -32.93
CA ASN A 40 37.31 18.68 -32.79
C ASN A 40 35.85 18.63 -33.19
N LYS A 41 35.25 17.44 -33.18
CA LYS A 41 33.86 17.22 -33.55
C LYS A 41 33.14 16.36 -32.54
N VAL A 42 31.84 16.61 -32.45
CA VAL A 42 30.87 15.67 -31.90
C VAL A 42 30.06 15.11 -33.06
N THR A 43 30.05 13.78 -33.20
CA THR A 43 29.47 13.09 -34.34
C THR A 43 28.34 12.17 -33.88
N HIS A 44 27.19 12.24 -34.56
CA HIS A 44 26.03 11.39 -34.36
C HIS A 44 26.08 10.23 -35.36
N TRP A 45 25.94 9.02 -34.85
CA TRP A 45 26.06 7.77 -35.58
C TRP A 45 24.78 6.95 -35.45
N ILE A 46 24.45 6.21 -36.50
CA ILE A 46 23.34 5.25 -36.53
C ILE A 46 23.86 3.92 -37.09
N PHE A 47 23.46 2.81 -36.50
CA PHE A 47 23.71 1.49 -37.08
C PHE A 47 22.83 1.29 -38.32
N GLN A 48 23.47 1.11 -39.47
CA GLN A 48 22.85 0.74 -40.73
C GLN A 48 23.20 -0.71 -41.07
N THR A 49 22.33 -1.38 -41.82
CA THR A 49 22.58 -2.74 -42.29
C THR A 49 22.89 -2.68 -43.78
N ASN A 50 24.00 -3.29 -44.22
CA ASN A 50 24.32 -3.41 -45.63
C ASN A 50 23.44 -4.48 -46.32
N ASP A 51 23.55 -4.58 -47.65
CA ASP A 51 22.79 -5.56 -48.46
C ASP A 51 23.08 -7.02 -48.06
N ASP A 52 24.22 -7.28 -47.40
CA ASP A 52 24.65 -8.59 -46.91
C ASP A 52 24.14 -8.90 -45.49
N GLY A 53 23.41 -7.98 -44.84
CA GLY A 53 22.83 -8.18 -43.51
C GLY A 53 23.77 -7.85 -42.33
N GLU A 54 24.96 -7.29 -42.60
CA GLU A 54 25.91 -6.86 -41.58
C GLU A 54 25.63 -5.42 -41.12
N SER A 55 25.60 -5.22 -39.80
CA SER A 55 25.39 -3.90 -39.19
C SER A 55 26.70 -3.13 -39.09
N TYR A 56 26.72 -1.89 -39.57
CA TYR A 56 27.85 -0.98 -39.46
C TYR A 56 27.40 0.42 -39.01
N PRO A 57 28.20 1.13 -38.22
CA PRO A 57 27.91 2.50 -37.81
C PRO A 57 28.13 3.47 -38.97
N ALA A 58 27.12 4.30 -39.27
CA ALA A 58 27.16 5.32 -40.30
C ALA A 58 27.01 6.72 -39.68
N VAL A 59 27.81 7.68 -40.18
CA VAL A 59 27.71 9.09 -39.77
C VAL A 59 26.42 9.70 -40.29
N VAL A 60 25.67 10.35 -39.41
CA VAL A 60 24.49 11.14 -39.79
C VAL A 60 24.81 12.62 -39.82
N SER A 61 25.50 13.12 -38.79
CA SER A 61 25.86 14.54 -38.69
C SER A 61 27.03 14.76 -37.74
N SER A 62 27.76 15.84 -37.95
CA SER A 62 28.85 16.27 -37.06
C SER A 62 28.72 17.76 -36.70
N TYR A 63 29.14 18.11 -35.48
CA TYR A 63 29.19 19.47 -34.96
C TYR A 63 30.62 19.81 -34.56
N ALA A 64 31.16 20.92 -35.08
CA ALA A 64 32.52 21.35 -34.78
C ALA A 64 32.59 22.06 -33.43
N ILE A 65 33.62 21.75 -32.64
CA ILE A 65 33.86 22.24 -31.29
C ILE A 65 35.34 22.64 -31.13
N LEU A 66 35.58 23.72 -30.40
CA LEU A 66 36.93 24.16 -30.05
C LEU A 66 37.40 23.41 -28.79
N GLY A 67 38.65 22.95 -28.81
CA GLY A 67 39.22 22.11 -27.75
C GLY A 67 38.79 20.66 -27.86
N ASP A 68 39.39 19.80 -27.04
CA ASP A 68 39.11 18.37 -26.98
C ASP A 68 37.79 18.12 -26.26
N VAL A 69 36.98 17.17 -26.75
CA VAL A 69 35.75 16.77 -26.05
C VAL A 69 36.13 15.92 -24.85
N THR A 70 35.83 16.39 -23.63
CA THR A 70 36.27 15.72 -22.40
C THR A 70 35.20 14.80 -21.80
N GLU A 71 33.91 15.13 -21.93
CA GLU A 71 32.81 14.29 -21.42
C GLU A 71 31.52 14.55 -22.23
N ILE A 72 30.65 13.54 -22.31
CA ILE A 72 29.32 13.61 -22.95
C ILE A 72 28.31 12.91 -22.05
N LYS A 73 27.18 13.55 -21.75
CA LYS A 73 26.07 12.97 -20.96
C LYS A 73 24.71 13.37 -21.53
N PHE A 74 23.82 12.39 -21.69
CA PHE A 74 22.43 12.65 -22.07
C PHE A 74 21.61 13.12 -20.87
N ILE A 75 20.82 14.19 -21.06
CA ILE A 75 19.87 14.70 -20.04
C ILE A 75 18.41 14.31 -20.34
N SER A 76 18.13 13.97 -21.60
CA SER A 76 16.85 13.42 -22.06
C SER A 76 17.05 12.73 -23.42
N LYS A 77 15.98 12.17 -24.00
CA LYS A 77 16.05 11.46 -25.28
C LYS A 77 16.80 12.25 -26.36
N ASP A 78 16.52 13.54 -26.51
CA ASP A 78 17.08 14.34 -27.62
C ASP A 78 18.11 15.38 -27.20
N PHE A 79 18.35 15.55 -25.89
CA PHE A 79 19.26 16.56 -25.37
C PHE A 79 20.44 15.92 -24.64
N PHE A 80 21.62 16.42 -24.93
CA PHE A 80 22.85 16.03 -24.26
C PHE A 80 23.74 17.23 -23.99
N VAL A 81 24.56 17.10 -22.96
CA VAL A 81 25.59 18.05 -22.59
C VAL A 81 26.96 17.48 -22.88
N LEU A 82 27.88 18.35 -23.24
CA LEU A 82 29.28 18.03 -23.46
C LEU A 82 30.17 19.06 -22.79
N SER A 83 31.38 18.63 -22.41
CA SER A 83 32.44 19.50 -21.90
C SER A 83 33.68 19.46 -22.79
N THR A 84 34.54 20.47 -22.64
CA THR A 84 35.74 20.64 -23.48
C THR A 84 36.98 20.98 -22.67
N SER A 85 38.17 20.73 -23.25
CA SER A 85 39.46 21.06 -22.64
C SER A 85 39.77 22.55 -22.51
N ILE A 86 38.95 23.42 -23.11
CA ILE A 86 39.00 24.87 -22.93
C ILE A 86 38.06 25.38 -21.83
N GLY A 87 37.53 24.48 -21.01
CA GLY A 87 36.67 24.84 -19.88
C GLY A 87 35.27 25.30 -20.30
N THR A 88 34.76 24.81 -21.43
CA THR A 88 33.40 25.14 -21.92
C THR A 88 32.46 23.96 -21.80
N VAL A 89 31.23 24.20 -21.34
CA VAL A 89 30.12 23.23 -21.31
C VAL A 89 29.04 23.66 -22.30
N ARG A 90 28.53 22.75 -23.13
CA ARG A 90 27.48 23.07 -24.13
C ARG A 90 26.32 22.09 -24.03
N LEU A 91 25.10 22.62 -24.18
CA LEU A 91 23.85 21.87 -24.30
C LEU A 91 23.43 21.83 -25.76
N LEU A 92 23.42 20.63 -26.34
CA LEU A 92 23.02 20.38 -27.72
C LEU A 92 21.76 19.51 -27.77
N GLN A 93 20.96 19.72 -28.82
CA GLN A 93 19.81 18.88 -29.15
C GLN A 93 20.02 18.18 -30.49
N ILE A 94 19.65 16.91 -30.57
CA ILE A 94 19.56 16.15 -31.82
C ILE A 94 18.14 16.35 -32.39
N HIS A 95 18.01 17.05 -33.52
CA HIS A 95 16.72 17.15 -34.23
C HIS A 95 16.57 15.97 -35.22
N GLU A 96 15.37 15.37 -35.32
CA GLU A 96 15.11 14.20 -36.20
C GLU A 96 14.32 14.54 -37.50
N ASN A 97 14.45 15.75 -38.07
CA ASN A 97 13.62 16.16 -39.22
C ASN A 97 14.35 17.11 -40.20
N PRO A 98 14.30 16.91 -41.54
CA PRO A 98 14.50 15.69 -42.33
C PRO A 98 15.99 15.34 -42.54
N TYR A 99 16.90 16.14 -41.97
CA TYR A 99 18.33 15.85 -41.87
C TYR A 99 18.67 16.00 -40.38
N SER A 100 19.19 14.95 -39.74
CA SER A 100 19.54 15.09 -38.33
C SER A 100 20.64 16.15 -38.20
N GLN A 101 20.38 17.21 -37.45
CA GLN A 101 21.33 18.30 -37.23
C GLN A 101 21.39 18.62 -35.74
N PHE A 102 22.59 18.96 -35.28
CA PHE A 102 22.79 19.46 -33.93
C PHE A 102 22.29 20.90 -33.83
N LYS A 103 21.48 21.17 -32.81
CA LYS A 103 21.06 22.52 -32.44
C LYS A 103 21.64 22.88 -31.08
N GLU A 104 22.45 23.92 -31.03
CA GLU A 104 22.94 24.47 -29.76
C GLU A 104 21.83 25.25 -29.07
N HIS A 105 21.56 24.90 -27.80
CA HIS A 105 20.58 25.59 -26.96
C HIS A 105 21.24 26.50 -25.94
N MET A 106 22.36 26.06 -25.36
CA MET A 106 23.06 26.80 -24.33
C MET A 106 24.56 26.51 -24.37
N SER A 107 25.35 27.51 -24.01
CA SER A 107 26.81 27.41 -23.90
C SER A 107 27.25 28.19 -22.67
N TRP A 108 28.04 27.54 -21.81
CA TRP A 108 28.75 28.14 -20.69
C TRP A 108 30.23 28.16 -21.03
N GLU A 109 30.67 29.24 -21.66
CA GLU A 109 32.04 29.40 -22.14
C GLU A 109 32.98 29.80 -21.00
N PHE A 110 34.17 29.17 -20.95
CA PHE A 110 35.22 29.46 -19.98
C PHE A 110 34.75 29.40 -18.51
N ILE A 111 33.88 28.43 -18.20
CA ILE A 111 33.35 28.21 -16.85
C ILE A 111 34.44 27.70 -15.89
N HIS A 112 35.49 27.08 -16.45
CA HIS A 112 36.70 26.70 -15.73
C HIS A 112 37.88 27.57 -16.20
N LYS A 113 38.56 28.22 -15.25
CA LYS A 113 39.69 29.13 -15.52
C LYS A 113 40.58 29.30 -14.28
N PHE A 114 41.87 29.49 -14.48
CA PHE A 114 42.80 29.76 -13.38
C PHE A 114 42.71 31.23 -12.95
N ASP A 115 42.63 31.51 -11.66
CA ASP A 115 42.42 32.88 -11.16
C ASP A 115 43.62 33.82 -11.36
N ASN A 116 44.83 33.27 -11.49
CA ASN A 116 46.08 34.03 -11.50
C ASN A 116 46.69 34.24 -12.89
N THR A 117 46.14 33.59 -13.90
CA THR A 117 46.58 33.62 -15.30
C THR A 117 45.30 33.68 -16.11
N ASN A 118 45.13 34.63 -17.02
CA ASN A 118 43.93 34.72 -17.90
C ASN A 118 43.77 33.50 -18.85
N ASP A 119 44.41 32.39 -18.53
CA ASP A 119 44.39 31.10 -19.20
C ASP A 119 43.18 30.28 -18.73
N TYR A 120 42.57 29.58 -19.67
CA TYR A 120 41.47 28.65 -19.44
C TYR A 120 41.95 27.40 -18.70
N ALA A 121 41.06 26.77 -17.93
CA ALA A 121 41.32 25.49 -17.26
C ALA A 121 40.44 24.41 -17.90
N SER A 122 40.95 23.19 -18.03
CA SER A 122 40.19 22.10 -18.63
C SER A 122 38.98 21.72 -17.78
N CYS A 123 37.83 21.49 -18.41
CA CYS A 123 36.71 20.83 -17.76
C CYS A 123 36.95 19.32 -17.84
N THR A 124 37.28 18.73 -16.71
CA THR A 124 37.78 17.36 -16.59
C THR A 124 36.68 16.33 -16.35
N GLY A 125 35.55 16.75 -15.79
CA GLY A 125 34.44 15.85 -15.48
C GLY A 125 33.08 16.54 -15.57
N LEU A 126 32.08 15.77 -15.99
CA LEU A 126 30.70 16.20 -16.15
C LEU A 126 29.75 15.08 -15.70
N SER A 127 28.78 15.40 -14.86
CA SER A 127 27.71 14.48 -14.48
C SER A 127 26.35 15.18 -14.54
N THR A 128 25.30 14.39 -14.70
CA THR A 128 23.93 14.88 -14.92
C THR A 128 22.92 14.11 -14.09
N PHE A 129 21.92 14.81 -13.56
CA PHE A 129 20.73 14.22 -12.96
C PHE A 129 19.51 14.94 -13.55
N GLU A 130 18.83 14.29 -14.50
CA GLU A 130 17.79 14.93 -15.31
C GLU A 130 18.30 16.24 -15.95
N GLN A 131 17.73 17.40 -15.62
CA GLN A 131 18.12 18.71 -16.16
C GLN A 131 19.26 19.39 -15.39
N ASP A 132 19.67 18.83 -14.25
CA ASP A 132 20.76 19.36 -13.43
C ASP A 132 22.09 18.81 -13.91
N ILE A 133 23.06 19.72 -14.06
CA ILE A 133 24.35 19.45 -14.65
C ILE A 133 25.41 19.92 -13.66
N VAL A 134 26.44 19.12 -13.43
CA VAL A 134 27.58 19.54 -12.62
C VAL A 134 28.86 19.33 -13.39
N SER A 135 29.68 20.37 -13.44
CA SER A 135 31.00 20.34 -14.06
C SER A 135 32.10 20.59 -13.03
N VAL A 136 33.23 19.90 -13.24
CA VAL A 136 34.46 20.06 -12.46
C VAL A 136 35.64 20.28 -13.39
N GLY A 137 36.71 20.88 -12.86
CA GLY A 137 37.86 21.26 -13.69
C GLY A 137 39.20 21.26 -12.97
N GLU A 138 40.24 21.51 -13.76
CA GLU A 138 41.63 21.60 -13.30
C GLU A 138 41.88 22.73 -12.31
N ASP A 139 41.02 23.75 -12.35
CA ASP A 139 40.99 24.89 -11.44
C ASP A 139 40.47 24.55 -10.03
N GLY A 140 40.06 23.29 -9.78
CA GLY A 140 39.56 22.86 -8.47
C GLY A 140 38.14 23.34 -8.17
N ARG A 141 37.39 23.80 -9.18
CA ARG A 141 36.03 24.34 -9.03
C ARG A 141 34.95 23.29 -9.28
N ILE A 142 33.80 23.51 -8.64
CA ILE A 142 32.55 22.79 -8.93
C ILE A 142 31.50 23.81 -9.38
N ASN A 143 30.93 23.63 -10.57
CA ASN A 143 29.86 24.48 -11.09
C ASN A 143 28.56 23.69 -11.19
N LEU A 144 27.50 24.18 -10.52
CA LEU A 144 26.14 23.69 -10.64
C LEU A 144 25.41 24.47 -11.74
N LEU A 145 24.99 23.75 -12.76
CA LEU A 145 24.35 24.26 -13.97
C LEU A 145 22.96 23.63 -14.09
N THR A 146 22.07 24.29 -14.82
CA THR A 146 20.75 23.72 -15.17
C THR A 146 20.42 24.07 -16.61
N ALA A 147 19.81 23.14 -17.35
CA ALA A 147 19.48 23.33 -18.76
C ALA A 147 18.58 24.57 -19.02
N GLY A 148 17.86 25.06 -18.01
CA GLY A 148 16.98 26.22 -18.11
C GLY A 148 17.63 27.59 -17.86
N GLN A 149 18.88 27.68 -17.40
CA GLN A 149 19.48 28.94 -16.95
C GLN A 149 20.88 29.17 -17.55
N LYS A 150 21.07 30.34 -18.17
CA LYS A 150 22.34 30.73 -18.81
C LYS A 150 23.48 31.00 -17.81
N GLN A 151 23.17 31.39 -16.58
CA GLN A 151 24.17 31.59 -15.54
C GLN A 151 24.24 30.34 -14.66
N PRO A 152 25.43 29.99 -14.13
CA PRO A 152 25.54 28.93 -13.13
C PRO A 152 24.61 29.20 -11.95
N VAL A 153 23.91 28.17 -11.51
CA VAL A 153 23.01 28.24 -10.34
C VAL A 153 23.83 28.50 -9.08
N ARG A 154 25.00 27.86 -8.99
CA ARG A 154 25.98 28.02 -7.91
C ARG A 154 27.36 27.62 -8.42
N SER A 155 28.39 28.31 -7.99
CA SER A 155 29.79 27.98 -8.28
C SER A 155 30.58 27.92 -6.96
N ILE A 156 31.23 26.80 -6.71
CA ILE A 156 32.09 26.58 -5.56
C ILE A 156 33.53 26.75 -6.05
N ASN A 157 34.11 27.92 -5.78
CA ASN A 157 35.40 28.31 -6.36
C ASN A 157 36.61 27.63 -5.68
N ASP A 158 36.53 27.31 -4.40
CA ASP A 158 37.61 26.71 -3.61
C ASP A 158 37.27 25.27 -3.17
N ALA A 159 36.66 24.49 -4.06
CA ALA A 159 36.18 23.14 -3.70
C ALA A 159 37.34 22.18 -3.37
N ASP A 160 38.46 22.31 -4.07
CA ASP A 160 39.71 21.62 -3.76
C ASP A 160 40.94 22.46 -4.13
N SER A 161 42.03 22.26 -3.37
CA SER A 161 43.37 22.80 -3.67
C SER A 161 44.06 22.13 -4.86
N CYS A 162 43.53 20.99 -5.32
CA CYS A 162 44.04 20.19 -6.43
C CYS A 162 42.99 20.10 -7.55
N SER A 163 43.45 19.80 -8.77
CA SER A 163 42.58 19.50 -9.89
C SER A 163 41.62 18.34 -9.57
N ILE A 164 40.34 18.54 -9.86
CA ILE A 164 39.30 17.52 -9.75
C ILE A 164 39.21 16.83 -11.12
N TYR A 165 39.13 15.51 -11.19
CA TYR A 165 39.15 14.77 -12.47
C TYR A 165 37.86 14.03 -12.78
N CYS A 166 37.13 13.61 -11.76
CA CYS A 166 35.93 12.81 -11.93
C CYS A 166 34.83 13.26 -10.97
N ILE A 167 33.60 13.13 -11.43
CA ILE A 167 32.40 13.50 -10.68
C ILE A 167 31.26 12.54 -11.00
N ASP A 168 30.45 12.23 -10.00
CA ASP A 168 29.24 11.43 -10.18
C ASP A 168 28.10 11.94 -9.28
N PHE A 169 26.86 11.83 -9.77
CA PHE A 169 25.66 12.11 -9.00
C PHE A 169 25.26 10.85 -8.22
N LEU A 170 25.40 10.90 -6.89
CA LEU A 170 24.89 9.82 -6.04
C LEU A 170 23.37 9.94 -5.91
N ARG A 171 22.85 11.16 -5.79
CA ARG A 171 21.42 11.51 -5.72
C ARG A 171 21.23 12.91 -6.28
N HIS A 172 20.00 13.32 -6.57
CA HIS A 172 19.69 14.69 -7.03
C HIS A 172 20.38 15.81 -6.21
N ASN A 173 20.53 15.61 -4.89
CA ASN A 173 21.11 16.59 -3.97
C ASN A 173 22.51 16.20 -3.45
N GLU A 174 23.14 15.17 -3.99
CA GLU A 174 24.39 14.64 -3.45
C GLU A 174 25.33 14.23 -4.59
N ILE A 175 26.52 14.85 -4.63
CA ILE A 175 27.55 14.56 -5.63
C ILE A 175 28.82 14.04 -4.97
N LEU A 176 29.58 13.27 -5.73
CA LEU A 176 30.87 12.72 -5.35
C LEU A 176 31.93 13.22 -6.32
N THR A 177 33.00 13.83 -5.81
CA THR A 177 34.14 14.27 -6.62
C THR A 177 35.41 13.50 -6.27
N GLY A 178 36.29 13.29 -7.24
CA GLY A 178 37.62 12.71 -7.07
C GLY A 178 38.72 13.61 -7.64
N ASN A 179 39.83 13.75 -6.93
CA ASN A 179 40.91 14.67 -7.28
C ASN A 179 42.23 13.98 -7.68
N LEU A 180 43.22 14.78 -8.10
CA LEU A 180 44.57 14.34 -8.51
C LEU A 180 45.33 13.54 -7.44
N ARG A 181 44.96 13.68 -6.16
CA ARG A 181 45.58 12.93 -5.05
C ARG A 181 44.82 11.65 -4.70
N GLY A 182 43.74 11.36 -5.44
CA GLY A 182 42.83 10.24 -5.19
C GLY A 182 41.95 10.43 -3.96
N HIS A 183 41.84 11.66 -3.44
CA HIS A 183 40.87 11.95 -2.40
C HIS A 183 39.50 12.08 -3.03
N MET A 184 38.49 11.52 -2.37
CA MET A 184 37.11 11.61 -2.79
C MET A 184 36.30 12.45 -1.79
N LYS A 185 35.43 13.33 -2.28
CA LYS A 185 34.61 14.21 -1.43
C LYS A 185 33.14 14.08 -1.79
N VAL A 186 32.30 13.86 -0.79
CA VAL A 186 30.84 13.89 -0.92
C VAL A 186 30.35 15.29 -0.56
N TRP A 187 29.51 15.85 -1.41
CA TRP A 187 28.93 17.18 -1.25
C TRP A 187 27.41 17.07 -1.17
N ASP A 188 26.82 17.64 -0.13
CA ASP A 188 25.37 17.83 -0.03
C ASP A 188 25.01 19.19 -0.63
N LEU A 189 24.36 19.18 -1.79
CA LEU A 189 24.02 20.37 -2.55
C LEU A 189 22.97 21.25 -1.85
N ARG A 190 22.27 20.74 -0.82
CA ARG A 190 21.31 21.51 0.00
C ARG A 190 22.00 22.37 1.05
N ASN A 191 23.26 22.06 1.37
CA ASN A 191 24.01 22.81 2.36
C ASN A 191 24.56 24.09 1.71
N ASP A 192 24.21 25.24 2.25
CA ASP A 192 24.72 26.55 1.78
C ASP A 192 26.15 26.81 2.24
N GLN A 193 26.72 25.95 3.09
CA GLN A 193 28.15 25.98 3.38
C GLN A 193 28.88 25.28 2.22
N ASP A 194 29.73 26.02 1.51
CA ASP A 194 30.60 25.55 0.41
C ASP A 194 31.69 24.57 0.92
N LEU A 195 31.30 23.55 1.68
CA LEU A 195 32.16 22.57 2.35
C LEU A 195 31.66 21.15 2.05
N PRO A 196 32.57 20.18 1.84
CA PRO A 196 32.19 18.79 1.63
C PRO A 196 31.58 18.19 2.91
N ALA A 197 30.53 17.40 2.76
CA ALA A 197 29.89 16.68 3.87
C ALA A 197 30.81 15.57 4.42
N THR A 198 31.58 14.92 3.56
CA THR A 198 32.54 13.87 3.96
C THR A 198 33.72 13.85 3.00
N THR A 199 34.93 13.62 3.53
CA THR A 199 36.17 13.45 2.74
C THR A 199 36.76 12.07 3.01
N PHE A 200 37.00 11.33 1.94
CA PHE A 200 37.62 10.02 1.93
C PHE A 200 39.06 10.17 1.41
N MET A 201 40.03 9.64 2.15
CA MET A 201 41.45 9.81 1.84
C MET A 201 42.10 8.46 1.60
N LEU A 202 42.90 8.36 0.54
CA LEU A 202 43.81 7.24 0.38
C LEU A 202 44.93 7.30 1.44
N SER A 203 45.46 6.14 1.82
CA SER A 203 46.54 6.05 2.79
C SER A 203 47.80 6.79 2.30
N ASP A 204 48.64 7.29 3.21
CA ASP A 204 49.87 8.02 2.85
C ASP A 204 50.86 7.21 1.97
N GLN A 205 50.68 5.90 1.87
CA GLN A 205 51.53 4.99 1.09
C GLN A 205 51.08 4.80 -0.38
N SER A 206 49.85 5.19 -0.74
CA SER A 206 49.28 5.03 -2.09
C SER A 206 48.55 6.29 -2.56
N LYS A 207 49.30 7.31 -2.99
CA LYS A 207 48.76 8.54 -3.60
C LYS A 207 48.63 8.36 -5.11
N THR A 208 47.50 7.80 -5.55
CA THR A 208 47.18 7.64 -6.97
C THR A 208 46.02 8.55 -7.33
N GLU A 209 46.07 9.16 -8.52
CA GLU A 209 45.00 10.04 -9.01
C GLU A 209 43.69 9.28 -9.21
N ALA A 210 42.55 9.87 -8.86
CA ALA A 210 41.23 9.32 -9.17
C ALA A 210 40.82 9.76 -10.58
N THR A 211 41.00 8.88 -11.57
CA THR A 211 40.76 9.19 -12.99
C THR A 211 39.30 9.01 -13.41
N SER A 212 38.60 8.06 -12.78
CA SER A 212 37.22 7.71 -13.09
C SER A 212 36.50 7.19 -11.85
N ILE A 213 35.19 7.41 -11.77
CA ILE A 213 34.34 6.95 -10.66
C ILE A 213 33.03 6.44 -11.24
N ALA A 214 32.51 5.35 -10.68
CA ALA A 214 31.15 4.88 -10.92
C ALA A 214 30.51 4.39 -9.61
N HIS A 215 29.30 4.87 -9.30
CA HIS A 215 28.50 4.32 -8.21
C HIS A 215 27.70 3.09 -8.65
N HIS A 216 27.43 2.20 -7.71
CA HIS A 216 26.62 1.02 -7.98
C HIS A 216 25.13 1.40 -8.19
N PRO A 217 24.47 0.94 -9.28
CA PRO A 217 23.11 1.39 -9.64
C PRO A 217 22.06 1.20 -8.54
N THR A 218 22.10 0.07 -7.82
CA THR A 218 21.13 -0.26 -6.75
C THR A 218 21.65 0.04 -5.34
N GLN A 219 22.96 0.17 -5.14
CA GLN A 219 23.60 0.36 -3.84
C GLN A 219 24.50 1.58 -3.89
N ARG A 220 23.91 2.76 -4.04
CA ARG A 220 24.66 4.00 -4.37
C ARG A 220 25.74 4.43 -3.37
N HIS A 221 25.78 3.82 -2.19
CA HIS A 221 26.84 4.01 -1.21
C HIS A 221 28.10 3.19 -1.54
N ILE A 222 28.02 2.23 -2.46
CA ILE A 222 29.17 1.47 -2.98
C ILE A 222 29.65 2.16 -4.24
N VAL A 223 30.94 2.50 -4.27
CA VAL A 223 31.58 3.22 -5.36
C VAL A 223 32.87 2.55 -5.75
N VAL A 224 33.15 2.49 -7.05
CA VAL A 224 34.44 2.05 -7.59
C VAL A 224 35.14 3.24 -8.21
N ALA A 225 36.39 3.48 -7.81
CA ALA A 225 37.23 4.54 -8.35
C ALA A 225 38.48 3.95 -9.01
N GLY A 226 38.79 4.45 -10.20
CA GLY A 226 39.95 4.07 -11.01
C GLY A 226 41.15 4.96 -10.75
N GLY A 227 42.32 4.34 -10.67
CA GLY A 227 43.60 4.97 -10.41
C GLY A 227 44.41 5.26 -11.68
N GLY A 228 45.21 6.32 -11.66
CA GLY A 228 46.20 6.62 -12.72
C GLY A 228 47.31 5.57 -12.88
N ASP A 229 47.54 4.77 -11.85
CA ASP A 229 48.46 3.64 -11.87
C ASP A 229 47.82 2.33 -12.42
N GLY A 230 46.54 2.37 -12.79
CA GLY A 230 45.77 1.20 -13.22
C GLY A 230 45.13 0.41 -12.09
N SER A 231 45.14 0.92 -10.85
CA SER A 231 44.43 0.29 -9.74
C SER A 231 42.92 0.59 -9.76
N LEU A 232 42.12 -0.30 -9.17
CA LEU A 232 40.71 -0.08 -8.85
C LEU A 232 40.53 -0.11 -7.34
N THR A 233 39.86 0.90 -6.79
CA THR A 233 39.54 0.98 -5.37
C THR A 233 38.04 0.91 -5.16
N VAL A 234 37.59 0.10 -4.21
CA VAL A 234 36.17 -0.10 -3.90
C VAL A 234 35.88 0.54 -2.55
N TRP A 235 34.87 1.39 -2.49
CA TRP A 235 34.53 2.22 -1.33
C TRP A 235 33.11 1.93 -0.85
N ASP A 236 32.90 1.95 0.47
CA ASP A 236 31.57 2.08 1.09
C ASP A 236 31.50 3.43 1.79
N LEU A 237 30.73 4.35 1.21
CA LEU A 237 30.61 5.73 1.64
C LEU A 237 29.93 5.88 3.01
N ARG A 238 29.36 4.80 3.61
CA ARG A 238 28.65 4.90 4.89
C ARG A 238 29.59 4.92 6.10
N HIS A 239 30.66 4.14 6.10
CA HIS A 239 31.39 3.84 7.36
C HIS A 239 32.90 3.55 7.22
N ASN A 240 33.63 4.07 6.22
CA ASN A 240 35.09 3.95 6.20
C ASN A 240 35.75 5.18 5.55
N THR A 241 36.84 5.70 6.11
CA THR A 241 37.64 6.78 5.52
C THR A 241 38.66 6.29 4.48
N TYR A 242 38.78 4.97 4.31
CA TYR A 242 39.73 4.26 3.45
C TYR A 242 38.99 3.23 2.57
N PRO A 243 39.57 2.79 1.43
CA PRO A 243 38.91 1.86 0.52
C PRO A 243 38.76 0.47 1.14
N MET A 244 37.65 -0.20 0.89
CA MET A 244 37.40 -1.59 1.32
C MET A 244 38.34 -2.59 0.64
N SER A 245 38.69 -2.33 -0.62
CA SER A 245 39.63 -3.15 -1.37
C SER A 245 40.34 -2.31 -2.42
N GLN A 246 41.58 -2.70 -2.73
CA GLN A 246 42.38 -2.14 -3.81
C GLN A 246 42.88 -3.30 -4.68
N LEU A 247 42.57 -3.23 -5.98
CA LEU A 247 42.91 -4.22 -6.98
C LEU A 247 43.90 -3.63 -7.99
N ASN A 248 44.89 -4.41 -8.41
CA ASN A 248 45.69 -4.09 -9.60
C ASN A 248 44.93 -4.61 -10.83
N ALA A 249 44.28 -3.70 -11.55
CA ALA A 249 43.36 -4.07 -12.62
C ALA A 249 43.97 -3.96 -14.02
N HIS A 250 44.74 -2.89 -14.26
CA HIS A 250 45.30 -2.57 -15.57
C HIS A 250 46.77 -2.19 -15.47
N ALA A 251 47.51 -2.29 -16.59
CA ALA A 251 48.93 -1.92 -16.64
C ALA A 251 49.19 -0.40 -16.71
N LYS A 252 48.17 0.42 -16.98
CA LYS A 252 48.21 1.89 -17.05
C LYS A 252 46.90 2.46 -16.50
N ALA A 253 46.83 3.79 -16.38
CA ALA A 253 45.64 4.55 -15.96
C ALA A 253 44.31 3.95 -16.45
N VAL A 254 43.36 3.84 -15.53
CA VAL A 254 41.97 3.44 -15.83
C VAL A 254 41.29 4.61 -16.53
N SER A 255 40.80 4.39 -17.75
CA SER A 255 40.18 5.44 -18.56
C SER A 255 38.70 5.62 -18.22
N GLU A 256 37.96 4.52 -18.05
CA GLU A 256 36.52 4.58 -17.71
C GLU A 256 36.06 3.31 -16.97
N ILE A 257 35.06 3.48 -16.10
CA ILE A 257 34.44 2.44 -15.29
C ILE A 257 32.93 2.53 -15.50
N LEU A 258 32.29 1.39 -15.77
CA LEU A 258 30.86 1.35 -16.04
C LEU A 258 30.22 0.10 -15.42
N PHE A 259 29.18 0.29 -14.62
CA PHE A 259 28.28 -0.79 -14.24
C PHE A 259 27.25 -1.04 -15.33
N HIS A 260 26.87 -2.30 -15.55
CA HIS A 260 25.76 -2.58 -16.46
C HIS A 260 24.45 -1.99 -15.89
N PRO A 261 23.69 -1.21 -16.67
CA PRO A 261 22.48 -0.53 -16.19
C PRO A 261 21.43 -1.49 -15.60
N ASP A 262 21.13 -2.60 -16.31
CA ASP A 262 20.12 -3.57 -15.90
C ASP A 262 20.64 -4.75 -15.05
N ARG A 263 21.97 -4.92 -14.94
CA ARG A 263 22.62 -6.10 -14.33
C ARG A 263 23.83 -5.68 -13.50
N PRO A 264 23.60 -4.98 -12.38
CA PRO A 264 24.63 -4.27 -11.64
C PRO A 264 25.71 -5.19 -11.04
N GLU A 265 25.52 -6.51 -11.08
CA GLU A 265 26.56 -7.50 -10.78
C GLU A 265 27.71 -7.55 -11.80
N ASN A 266 27.55 -6.94 -12.98
CA ASN A 266 28.57 -6.89 -14.03
C ASN A 266 29.21 -5.49 -14.08
N LEU A 267 30.54 -5.45 -13.89
CA LEU A 267 31.35 -4.24 -13.97
C LEU A 267 32.30 -4.34 -15.17
N PHE A 268 32.47 -3.23 -15.89
CA PHE A 268 33.33 -3.12 -17.05
C PHE A 268 34.34 -1.99 -16.86
N THR A 269 35.60 -2.23 -17.22
CA THR A 269 36.67 -1.24 -17.09
C THR A 269 37.56 -1.23 -18.32
N CYS A 270 37.99 -0.04 -18.74
CA CYS A 270 38.96 0.13 -19.83
C CYS A 270 40.15 1.01 -19.39
N SER A 271 41.26 0.92 -20.13
CA SER A 271 42.51 1.57 -19.75
C SER A 271 43.28 2.14 -20.93
N ALA A 272 44.15 3.12 -20.64
CA ALA A 272 45.16 3.64 -21.54
C ALA A 272 46.20 2.60 -22.01
N SER A 273 46.21 1.41 -21.40
CA SER A 273 46.96 0.24 -21.86
C SER A 273 46.36 -0.44 -23.09
N GLY A 274 45.13 -0.09 -23.48
CA GLY A 274 44.39 -0.73 -24.57
C GLY A 274 43.60 -1.98 -24.12
N GLU A 275 43.47 -2.20 -22.82
CA GLU A 275 42.78 -3.36 -22.25
C GLU A 275 41.31 -3.05 -21.91
N LEU A 276 40.43 -4.03 -22.12
CA LEU A 276 39.02 -4.01 -21.73
C LEU A 276 38.67 -5.26 -20.94
N TRP A 277 38.23 -5.07 -19.69
CA TRP A 277 37.97 -6.15 -18.75
C TRP A 277 36.51 -6.14 -18.28
N HIS A 278 35.99 -7.35 -18.06
CA HIS A 278 34.70 -7.61 -17.43
C HIS A 278 34.92 -8.34 -16.10
N TRP A 279 34.27 -7.84 -15.06
CA TRP A 279 34.40 -8.29 -13.68
C TRP A 279 33.05 -8.82 -13.20
N ASN A 280 33.01 -10.08 -12.75
CA ASN A 280 31.81 -10.73 -12.21
C ASN A 280 32.22 -11.82 -11.18
N ASN A 281 31.32 -12.25 -10.29
CA ASN A 281 31.55 -13.33 -9.35
C ASN A 281 31.06 -14.69 -9.90
N THR A 282 31.96 -15.65 -10.11
CA THR A 282 31.62 -17.01 -10.60
C THR A 282 30.98 -17.95 -9.58
N GLN A 283 30.94 -17.60 -8.30
CA GLN A 283 30.26 -18.43 -7.32
C GLN A 283 28.85 -17.91 -7.06
N HIS A 284 27.86 -18.62 -7.63
CA HIS A 284 26.59 -18.87 -6.93
C HIS A 284 26.87 -19.68 -5.65
N SER A 285 27.70 -19.16 -4.74
CA SER A 285 27.71 -19.68 -3.38
C SER A 285 26.31 -19.43 -2.83
N LYS A 286 25.63 -20.51 -2.48
CA LYS A 286 24.63 -20.53 -1.41
C LYS A 286 25.16 -19.71 -0.23
N LEU A 287 24.95 -18.41 -0.26
CA LEU A 287 25.04 -17.53 0.88
C LEU A 287 23.60 -17.14 1.13
N SER A 288 23.02 -17.80 2.13
CA SER A 288 22.03 -17.16 2.98
C SER A 288 22.46 -15.72 3.21
N LEU A 289 21.50 -14.78 3.19
CA LEU A 289 21.69 -13.45 3.74
C LEU A 289 22.29 -13.60 5.14
N ASP A 290 23.60 -13.47 5.23
CA ASP A 290 24.27 -13.19 6.47
C ASP A 290 23.76 -11.79 6.89
N PRO A 291 23.52 -11.51 8.18
CA PRO A 291 22.89 -10.27 8.64
C PRO A 291 23.69 -8.98 8.35
N THR A 292 24.82 -9.11 7.65
CA THR A 292 25.87 -8.12 7.47
C THR A 292 25.78 -7.33 6.17
N ASN A 293 24.82 -7.63 5.28
CA ASN A 293 24.51 -6.79 4.11
C ASN A 293 25.71 -6.61 3.15
N THR A 294 26.45 -7.68 2.88
CA THR A 294 27.71 -7.69 2.12
C THR A 294 27.49 -8.07 0.65
N HIS A 295 27.66 -7.11 -0.28
CA HIS A 295 27.62 -7.32 -1.73
C HIS A 295 28.86 -8.07 -2.25
N TRP A 296 28.88 -8.56 -3.51
CA TRP A 296 30.05 -9.26 -4.07
C TRP A 296 31.29 -8.35 -4.18
N LEU A 297 31.08 -7.04 -4.32
CA LEU A 297 32.12 -6.01 -4.22
C LEU A 297 32.81 -5.98 -2.85
N ASN A 298 32.14 -6.48 -1.79
CA ASN A 298 32.71 -6.68 -0.47
C ASN A 298 33.58 -7.95 -0.39
N THR A 299 33.30 -8.95 -1.23
CA THR A 299 34.12 -10.17 -1.39
C THR A 299 35.44 -9.90 -2.11
N ILE A 300 35.55 -8.80 -2.85
CA ILE A 300 36.79 -8.29 -3.45
C ILE A 300 37.85 -7.95 -2.38
N GLY A 301 37.41 -7.61 -1.15
CA GLY A 301 38.31 -7.42 0.00
C GLY A 301 38.49 -8.67 0.88
N THR A 302 37.66 -9.71 0.73
CA THR A 302 37.53 -10.82 1.69
C THR A 302 37.59 -12.22 1.05
N ASN A 303 38.66 -12.50 0.31
CA ASN A 303 39.01 -13.84 -0.23
C ASN A 303 38.00 -14.50 -1.21
N GLY A 304 37.03 -13.77 -1.75
CA GLY A 304 36.14 -14.27 -2.81
C GLY A 304 36.83 -14.31 -4.18
N LYS A 305 36.67 -15.40 -4.95
CA LYS A 305 37.20 -15.50 -6.32
C LYS A 305 36.36 -14.67 -7.30
N VAL A 306 36.77 -13.43 -7.55
CA VAL A 306 36.27 -12.62 -8.67
C VAL A 306 36.75 -13.26 -9.98
N ASN A 307 35.85 -13.48 -10.93
CA ASN A 307 36.21 -13.87 -12.28
C ASN A 307 36.42 -12.60 -13.11
N VAL A 308 37.62 -12.47 -13.65
CA VAL A 308 38.00 -11.35 -14.49
C VAL A 308 38.25 -11.87 -15.88
N THR A 309 37.44 -11.44 -16.83
CA THR A 309 37.50 -11.88 -18.23
C THR A 309 37.90 -10.72 -19.12
N SER A 310 38.97 -10.90 -19.89
CA SER A 310 39.33 -9.97 -20.97
C SER A 310 38.33 -10.09 -22.12
N LEU A 311 37.76 -8.96 -22.56
CA LEU A 311 36.74 -8.92 -23.62
C LEU A 311 37.33 -8.79 -25.03
N CYS A 312 38.54 -8.23 -25.14
CA CYS A 312 39.26 -8.12 -26.40
C CYS A 312 40.77 -8.27 -26.16
N ASN A 313 41.52 -8.64 -27.21
CA ASN A 313 42.97 -8.58 -27.15
C ASN A 313 43.40 -7.12 -26.91
N ALA A 314 44.43 -6.92 -26.09
CA ALA A 314 44.93 -5.58 -25.80
C ALA A 314 45.21 -4.81 -27.10
N MET A 315 44.54 -3.67 -27.24
CA MET A 315 44.68 -2.80 -28.39
C MET A 315 46.04 -2.12 -28.36
N HIS A 316 46.61 -1.86 -29.54
CA HIS A 316 47.91 -1.19 -29.67
C HIS A 316 47.88 0.31 -29.28
N LYS A 317 46.70 0.83 -28.98
CA LYS A 317 46.42 2.22 -28.61
C LYS A 317 45.42 2.26 -27.43
N PRO A 318 45.41 3.34 -26.64
CA PRO A 318 44.46 3.56 -25.55
C PRO A 318 42.98 3.32 -25.94
N ILE A 319 42.22 2.69 -25.03
CA ILE A 319 40.76 2.69 -25.05
C ILE A 319 40.31 3.80 -24.09
N ASN A 320 39.68 4.84 -24.62
CA ASN A 320 39.37 6.05 -23.84
C ASN A 320 38.01 6.03 -23.19
N SER A 321 37.03 5.36 -23.82
CA SER A 321 35.65 5.39 -23.36
C SER A 321 34.89 4.14 -23.76
N ILE A 322 33.95 3.75 -22.89
CA ILE A 322 33.04 2.62 -23.06
C ILE A 322 31.61 3.04 -22.75
N ASP A 323 30.65 2.41 -23.42
CA ASP A 323 29.23 2.49 -23.05
C ASP A 323 28.49 1.20 -23.41
N ILE A 324 27.42 0.88 -22.68
CA ILE A 324 26.71 -0.41 -22.82
C ILE A 324 25.22 -0.19 -22.93
N ASP A 325 24.64 -0.69 -24.01
CA ASP A 325 23.20 -0.82 -24.16
C ASP A 325 22.83 -2.30 -24.21
N ARG A 326 22.19 -2.79 -23.14
CA ARG A 326 21.72 -4.17 -22.97
C ARG A 326 22.77 -5.24 -23.26
N SER A 327 22.88 -5.70 -24.50
CA SER A 327 23.80 -6.77 -24.88
C SER A 327 24.93 -6.31 -25.80
N THR A 328 25.05 -5.01 -26.07
CA THR A 328 26.05 -4.43 -26.95
C THR A 328 26.90 -3.42 -26.20
N LEU A 329 28.20 -3.69 -26.15
CA LEU A 329 29.21 -2.78 -25.59
C LEU A 329 29.89 -2.03 -26.73
N LEU A 330 29.90 -0.70 -26.66
CA LEU A 330 30.65 0.21 -27.52
C LEU A 330 31.93 0.68 -26.84
N PHE A 331 33.00 0.85 -27.60
CA PHE A 331 34.22 1.50 -27.10
C PHE A 331 34.98 2.30 -28.17
N GLY A 332 35.57 3.42 -27.75
CA GLY A 332 36.35 4.33 -28.58
C GLY A 332 37.85 4.26 -28.29
N CYS A 333 38.68 4.40 -29.34
CA CYS A 333 40.13 4.26 -29.27
C CYS A 333 40.89 5.41 -29.95
N ASP A 334 42.17 5.52 -29.63
CA ASP A 334 43.13 6.45 -30.26
C ASP A 334 43.65 6.02 -31.63
N ASN A 335 43.26 4.83 -32.10
CA ASN A 335 43.61 4.33 -33.43
C ASN A 335 42.60 4.74 -34.51
N GLU A 336 41.85 5.82 -34.25
CA GLU A 336 40.87 6.38 -35.19
C GLU A 336 39.77 5.39 -35.58
N ALA A 337 39.37 4.52 -34.65
CA ALA A 337 38.31 3.53 -34.86
C ALA A 337 37.38 3.43 -33.65
N ILE A 338 36.12 3.09 -33.94
CA ILE A 338 35.11 2.69 -32.97
C ILE A 338 34.89 1.18 -33.06
N TYR A 339 34.62 0.57 -31.91
CA TYR A 339 34.42 -0.87 -31.82
C TYR A 339 33.14 -1.19 -31.08
N TYR A 340 32.53 -2.32 -31.42
CA TYR A 340 31.39 -2.86 -30.69
C TYR A 340 31.52 -4.37 -30.48
N ILE A 341 30.95 -4.84 -29.38
CA ILE A 341 30.99 -6.25 -28.95
C ILE A 341 29.60 -6.66 -28.50
N ILE A 342 29.10 -7.78 -29.03
CA ILE A 342 27.88 -8.43 -28.52
C ILE A 342 28.26 -9.32 -27.33
N ILE A 343 27.83 -8.93 -26.13
CA ILE A 343 28.19 -9.56 -24.86
C ILE A 343 27.10 -10.48 -24.29
N ILE A 344 26.08 -10.84 -25.09
CA ILE A 344 24.93 -11.67 -24.65
C ILE A 344 25.39 -12.98 -24.00
N TYR A 345 26.40 -13.66 -24.55
CA TYR A 345 26.89 -14.93 -24.00
C TYR A 345 27.65 -14.76 -22.68
N ILE A 346 28.21 -13.57 -22.45
CA ILE A 346 28.97 -13.22 -21.24
C ILE A 346 28.00 -12.89 -20.11
N LEU A 347 26.92 -12.17 -20.43
CA LEU A 347 25.86 -11.82 -19.48
C LEU A 347 25.03 -13.03 -19.03
N PHE A 348 24.94 -14.10 -19.83
CA PHE A 348 24.00 -15.22 -19.63
C PHE A 348 24.66 -16.60 -19.41
N HIS A 349 25.93 -16.68 -19.00
CA HIS A 349 26.64 -17.95 -18.84
C HIS A 349 25.79 -19.02 -18.09
N ARG A 350 25.32 -20.02 -18.85
CA ARG A 350 24.63 -21.24 -18.38
C ARG A 350 25.34 -22.44 -18.98
N ASP A 351 25.34 -23.52 -18.21
CA ASP A 351 26.00 -24.81 -18.46
C ASP A 351 25.94 -25.30 -19.91
N GLY A 352 27.04 -25.92 -20.33
CA GLY A 352 27.15 -26.60 -21.62
C GLY A 352 26.07 -27.66 -21.80
N SER A 353 25.23 -27.46 -22.81
CA SER A 353 24.67 -28.54 -23.62
C SER A 353 24.31 -27.97 -24.99
N ALA A 354 25.20 -28.20 -25.95
CA ALA A 354 24.91 -27.95 -27.35
C ALA A 354 23.85 -28.97 -27.82
N THR A 355 22.65 -28.49 -28.15
CA THR A 355 21.80 -29.19 -29.12
C THR A 355 21.31 -28.19 -30.16
N SER A 356 21.71 -28.48 -31.39
CA SER A 356 21.25 -27.87 -32.63
C SER A 356 19.73 -27.93 -32.75
N ASN A 357 19.09 -26.86 -33.22
CA ASN A 357 18.09 -26.94 -34.29
C ASN A 357 17.68 -25.57 -34.87
N SER A 358 17.82 -25.50 -36.20
CA SER A 358 17.04 -24.77 -37.20
C SER A 358 16.72 -23.29 -37.00
N THR A 359 17.42 -22.49 -37.80
CA THR A 359 17.02 -21.16 -38.30
C THR A 359 15.62 -21.18 -38.91
N THR A 360 14.66 -20.54 -38.25
CA THR A 360 13.53 -19.90 -38.91
C THR A 360 13.69 -18.39 -38.75
N THR A 361 14.00 -17.73 -39.85
CA THR A 361 13.97 -16.27 -40.01
C THR A 361 12.63 -15.71 -39.54
N PRO A 362 12.58 -14.75 -38.60
CA PRO A 362 11.40 -13.94 -38.39
C PRO A 362 11.28 -12.99 -39.58
N SER A 363 10.23 -13.17 -40.38
CA SER A 363 9.81 -12.17 -41.36
C SER A 363 9.61 -10.82 -40.66
N ALA A 364 10.17 -9.76 -41.25
CA ALA A 364 9.98 -8.38 -40.82
C ALA A 364 8.50 -8.07 -40.52
N ALA A 365 8.21 -7.73 -39.26
CA ALA A 365 6.89 -7.26 -38.87
C ALA A 365 6.71 -5.78 -39.28
N PRO A 366 5.51 -5.34 -39.70
CA PRO A 366 5.30 -3.99 -40.19
C PRO A 366 5.31 -2.97 -39.04
N LYS A 367 5.94 -1.81 -39.28
CA LYS A 367 5.85 -0.62 -38.43
C LYS A 367 4.37 -0.20 -38.28
N ASN A 368 3.92 0.02 -37.04
CA ASN A 368 2.56 0.35 -36.56
C ASN A 368 1.62 -0.84 -36.28
N GLN A 369 1.95 -1.69 -35.30
CA GLN A 369 0.90 -2.46 -34.61
C GLN A 369 0.30 -1.62 -33.47
N VAL A 370 -0.99 -1.33 -33.60
CA VAL A 370 -1.80 -0.79 -32.49
C VAL A 370 -1.78 -1.82 -31.36
N GLN A 371 -1.23 -1.46 -30.20
CA GLN A 371 -1.16 -2.36 -29.06
C GLN A 371 -2.60 -2.67 -28.60
N LEU A 372 -3.03 -3.92 -28.78
CA LEU A 372 -4.35 -4.38 -28.40
C LEU A 372 -4.36 -4.79 -26.93
N ASN A 373 -5.45 -4.45 -26.24
CA ASN A 373 -5.72 -4.93 -24.91
C ASN A 373 -5.96 -6.45 -24.95
N PRO A 374 -5.19 -7.27 -24.22
CA PRO A 374 -5.24 -8.74 -24.28
C PRO A 374 -6.49 -9.34 -23.61
N TYR A 375 -7.39 -8.50 -23.08
CA TYR A 375 -8.64 -8.89 -22.45
C TYR A 375 -9.84 -8.61 -23.36
N THR A 376 -9.86 -7.43 -23.99
CA THR A 376 -10.97 -7.00 -24.86
C THR A 376 -10.69 -7.21 -26.35
N SER A 377 -9.44 -7.46 -26.73
CA SER A 377 -8.96 -7.48 -28.12
C SER A 377 -9.19 -6.17 -28.90
N LEU A 378 -9.44 -5.08 -28.17
CA LEU A 378 -9.58 -3.73 -28.71
C LEU A 378 -8.30 -2.91 -28.47
N PRO A 379 -8.02 -1.87 -29.27
CA PRO A 379 -6.96 -0.91 -28.96
C PRO A 379 -7.09 -0.32 -27.55
N TYR A 380 -5.96 -0.11 -26.86
CA TYR A 380 -5.96 0.61 -25.60
C TYR A 380 -6.48 2.04 -25.76
N THR A 381 -7.25 2.52 -24.78
CA THR A 381 -7.77 3.88 -24.76
C THR A 381 -6.67 4.92 -24.44
N PRO A 382 -6.83 6.20 -24.80
CA PRO A 382 -5.89 7.26 -24.40
C PRO A 382 -5.70 7.35 -22.88
N ARG A 383 -6.78 7.11 -22.13
CA ARG A 383 -6.79 7.12 -20.65
C ARG A 383 -5.89 6.03 -20.06
N TYR A 384 -5.80 4.86 -20.71
CA TYR A 384 -4.86 3.80 -20.33
C TYR A 384 -3.41 4.32 -20.38
N HIS A 385 -3.01 4.97 -21.47
CA HIS A 385 -1.65 5.47 -21.63
C HIS A 385 -1.30 6.59 -20.63
N GLU A 386 -2.26 7.45 -20.28
CA GLU A 386 -2.09 8.45 -19.22
C GLU A 386 -1.84 7.80 -17.85
N PHE A 387 -2.59 6.76 -17.51
CA PHE A 387 -2.35 6.02 -16.27
C PHE A 387 -1.05 5.24 -16.31
N TYR A 388 -0.71 4.61 -17.44
CA TYR A 388 0.53 3.86 -17.59
C TYR A 388 1.75 4.74 -17.28
N LYS A 389 1.82 5.96 -17.84
CA LYS A 389 2.90 6.93 -17.54
C LYS A 389 3.05 7.25 -16.06
N LYS A 390 1.95 7.30 -15.30
CA LYS A 390 1.97 7.55 -13.85
C LYS A 390 2.32 6.30 -13.03
N ARG A 391 2.01 5.11 -13.53
CA ARG A 391 2.21 3.85 -12.79
C ARG A 391 3.65 3.38 -12.83
N ILE A 392 4.36 3.61 -13.94
CA ILE A 392 5.77 3.23 -14.07
C ILE A 392 6.70 4.02 -13.13
N THR A 393 6.24 5.16 -12.61
CA THR A 393 7.00 5.96 -11.63
C THR A 393 6.78 5.51 -10.18
N LEU A 394 5.89 4.53 -9.93
CA LEU A 394 5.65 4.02 -8.58
C LEU A 394 6.84 3.20 -8.08
N PRO A 395 7.19 3.29 -6.77
CA PRO A 395 8.35 2.57 -6.21
C PRO A 395 8.36 1.07 -6.46
N VAL A 396 7.20 0.41 -6.41
CA VAL A 396 7.13 -1.05 -6.66
C VAL A 396 7.60 -1.43 -8.06
N PHE A 397 7.46 -0.54 -9.06
CA PHE A 397 7.72 -0.86 -10.46
C PHE A 397 9.19 -1.20 -10.72
N GLU A 398 10.12 -0.55 -10.01
CA GLU A 398 11.56 -0.86 -10.04
C GLU A 398 11.85 -2.32 -9.67
N TYR A 399 10.98 -2.92 -8.84
CA TYR A 399 11.17 -4.27 -8.33
C TYR A 399 10.27 -5.33 -9.01
N ARG A 400 9.64 -5.00 -10.14
CA ARG A 400 8.75 -5.92 -10.86
C ARG A 400 9.43 -7.23 -11.21
N THR A 401 10.65 -7.17 -11.74
CA THR A 401 11.42 -8.35 -12.15
C THR A 401 11.74 -9.26 -10.96
N ASP A 402 12.15 -8.66 -9.83
CA ASP A 402 12.41 -9.39 -8.59
C ASP A 402 11.16 -10.04 -8.02
N PHE A 403 10.03 -9.32 -8.02
CA PHE A 403 8.75 -9.88 -7.59
C PHE A 403 8.36 -11.09 -8.43
N MET A 404 8.42 -10.98 -9.76
CA MET A 404 8.05 -12.09 -10.66
C MET A 404 8.98 -13.30 -10.49
N ARG A 405 10.28 -13.06 -10.27
CA ARG A 405 11.24 -14.13 -9.94
C ARG A 405 10.89 -14.81 -8.62
N LEU A 406 10.62 -14.04 -7.57
CA LEU A 406 10.24 -14.59 -6.27
C LEU A 406 8.94 -15.40 -6.36
N LEU A 407 7.93 -14.88 -7.07
CA LEU A 407 6.63 -15.52 -7.27
C LEU A 407 6.75 -16.87 -8.00
N ALA A 408 7.64 -16.95 -8.99
CA ALA A 408 7.92 -18.20 -9.67
C ALA A 408 8.60 -19.22 -8.75
N GLN A 409 9.58 -18.78 -7.95
CA GLN A 409 10.45 -19.66 -7.14
C GLN A 409 9.83 -20.12 -5.81
N HIS A 410 8.98 -19.31 -5.19
CA HIS A 410 8.46 -19.56 -3.84
C HIS A 410 6.95 -19.67 -3.85
N GLN A 411 6.40 -20.42 -2.90
CA GLN A 411 4.95 -20.59 -2.76
C GLN A 411 4.33 -19.44 -1.96
N CYS A 412 4.99 -19.02 -0.87
CA CYS A 412 4.58 -17.90 -0.04
C CYS A 412 5.65 -16.80 -0.07
N ILE A 413 5.23 -15.53 -0.15
CA ILE A 413 6.11 -14.36 -0.15
C ILE A 413 5.55 -13.31 0.80
N VAL A 414 6.41 -12.69 1.59
CA VAL A 414 6.07 -11.50 2.36
C VAL A 414 6.59 -10.28 1.62
N LEU A 415 5.71 -9.33 1.31
CA LEU A 415 6.04 -8.07 0.65
C LEU A 415 5.74 -6.92 1.59
N VAL A 416 6.78 -6.15 1.93
CA VAL A 416 6.66 -4.94 2.72
C VAL A 416 6.95 -3.75 1.84
N GLY A 417 6.15 -2.71 1.97
CA GLY A 417 6.45 -1.43 1.36
C GLY A 417 5.54 -0.35 1.91
N GLU A 418 6.01 0.88 1.93
CA GLU A 418 5.24 1.98 2.51
C GLU A 418 3.90 2.18 1.79
N THR A 419 2.98 2.83 2.47
CA THR A 419 1.67 3.12 1.90
C THR A 419 1.81 4.14 0.75
N GLY A 420 1.21 3.84 -0.40
CA GLY A 420 1.41 4.64 -1.62
C GLY A 420 2.54 4.16 -2.54
N SER A 421 3.29 3.11 -2.16
CA SER A 421 4.34 2.53 -3.04
C SER A 421 3.80 1.82 -4.29
N GLY A 422 2.50 1.50 -4.33
CA GLY A 422 1.84 0.82 -5.45
C GLY A 422 1.50 -0.66 -5.23
N LYS A 423 1.65 -1.19 -4.00
CA LYS A 423 1.38 -2.61 -3.67
C LYS A 423 0.02 -3.10 -4.17
N THR A 424 -1.05 -2.48 -3.65
CA THR A 424 -2.44 -2.89 -3.84
C THR A 424 -2.93 -2.76 -5.29
N THR A 425 -2.35 -1.84 -6.06
CA THR A 425 -2.74 -1.62 -7.46
C THR A 425 -1.90 -2.43 -8.44
N GLN A 426 -0.57 -2.49 -8.27
CA GLN A 426 0.33 -3.08 -9.27
C GLN A 426 0.58 -4.58 -9.06
N ILE A 427 0.76 -5.03 -7.80
CA ILE A 427 1.11 -6.43 -7.51
C ILE A 427 0.03 -7.41 -8.00
N PRO A 428 -1.28 -7.18 -7.75
CA PRO A 428 -2.31 -8.08 -8.28
C PRO A 428 -2.33 -8.17 -9.80
N GLN A 429 -2.02 -7.09 -10.53
CA GLN A 429 -1.95 -7.10 -11.99
C GLN A 429 -0.79 -7.97 -12.50
N TRP A 430 0.34 -7.97 -11.81
CA TRP A 430 1.46 -8.87 -12.14
C TRP A 430 1.15 -10.32 -11.80
N CYS A 431 0.41 -10.56 -10.71
CA CYS A 431 -0.11 -11.89 -10.40
C CYS A 431 -1.09 -12.39 -11.47
N VAL A 432 -1.91 -11.52 -12.07
CA VAL A 432 -2.77 -11.89 -13.20
C VAL A 432 -1.94 -12.29 -14.42
N GLU A 433 -0.89 -11.51 -14.74
CA GLU A 433 0.05 -11.85 -15.80
C GLU A 433 0.71 -13.21 -15.57
N TYR A 434 1.17 -13.47 -14.35
CA TYR A 434 1.72 -14.76 -13.94
C TYR A 434 0.71 -15.90 -14.09
N SER A 435 -0.52 -15.69 -13.58
CA SER A 435 -1.57 -16.70 -13.63
C SER A 435 -1.89 -17.10 -15.07
N ARG A 436 -2.08 -16.14 -15.98
CA ARG A 436 -2.37 -16.41 -17.41
C ARG A 436 -1.28 -17.21 -18.13
N ARG A 437 -0.02 -17.10 -17.70
CA ARG A 437 1.09 -17.88 -18.28
C ARG A 437 1.05 -19.35 -17.89
N ILE A 438 0.43 -19.68 -16.75
CA ILE A 438 0.45 -21.03 -16.16
C ILE A 438 -0.91 -21.72 -16.30
N GLY A 439 -2.01 -20.98 -16.28
CA GLY A 439 -3.36 -21.52 -16.38
C GLY A 439 -4.44 -20.44 -16.47
N ASN A 440 -5.67 -20.83 -16.15
CA ASN A 440 -6.87 -19.98 -16.29
C ASN A 440 -7.51 -19.60 -14.94
N LYS A 441 -6.87 -19.93 -13.81
CA LYS A 441 -7.39 -19.60 -12.47
C LYS A 441 -7.22 -18.10 -12.18
N GLY A 442 -8.09 -17.54 -11.34
CA GLY A 442 -8.12 -16.12 -11.01
C GLY A 442 -7.10 -15.70 -9.94
N VAL A 443 -7.12 -14.42 -9.61
CA VAL A 443 -6.34 -13.79 -8.53
C VAL A 443 -7.30 -13.16 -7.54
N ALA A 444 -7.15 -13.48 -6.26
CA ALA A 444 -7.88 -12.84 -5.17
C ALA A 444 -6.96 -11.87 -4.44
N CYS A 445 -7.40 -10.64 -4.23
CA CYS A 445 -6.71 -9.69 -3.36
C CYS A 445 -7.65 -9.23 -2.25
N THR A 446 -7.32 -9.58 -1.01
CA THR A 446 -8.15 -9.21 0.13
C THR A 446 -7.84 -7.80 0.60
N GLN A 447 -8.84 -7.12 1.15
CA GLN A 447 -8.75 -5.80 1.74
C GLN A 447 -9.56 -5.80 3.05
N PRO A 448 -9.01 -5.35 4.17
CA PRO A 448 -9.75 -5.26 5.43
C PRO A 448 -11.03 -4.40 5.34
N ARG A 449 -11.00 -3.36 4.47
CA ARG A 449 -12.06 -2.35 4.38
C ARG A 449 -12.85 -2.47 3.07
N ARG A 450 -14.19 -2.44 3.20
CA ARG A 450 -15.13 -2.46 2.05
C ARG A 450 -14.83 -1.38 1.02
N VAL A 451 -14.60 -0.14 1.48
CA VAL A 451 -14.34 1.02 0.64
C VAL A 451 -13.03 0.87 -0.15
N ALA A 452 -12.01 0.29 0.49
CA ALA A 452 -10.73 0.01 -0.17
C ALA A 452 -10.93 -1.00 -1.31
N ALA A 453 -11.61 -2.13 -1.05
CA ALA A 453 -11.91 -3.14 -2.08
C ALA A 453 -12.66 -2.56 -3.29
N MET A 454 -13.69 -1.76 -3.06
CA MET A 454 -14.47 -1.14 -4.15
C MET A 454 -13.66 -0.12 -4.94
N SER A 455 -12.99 0.81 -4.23
CA SER A 455 -12.26 1.91 -4.87
C SER A 455 -11.03 1.42 -5.63
N VAL A 456 -10.28 0.45 -5.08
CA VAL A 456 -9.15 -0.13 -5.79
C VAL A 456 -9.60 -0.98 -6.98
N ALA A 457 -10.71 -1.72 -6.89
CA ALA A 457 -11.23 -2.47 -8.02
C ALA A 457 -11.62 -1.54 -9.18
N GLN A 458 -12.32 -0.44 -8.88
CA GLN A 458 -12.62 0.59 -9.87
C GLN A 458 -11.33 1.16 -10.47
N ARG A 459 -10.37 1.55 -9.63
CA ARG A 459 -9.08 2.08 -10.08
C ARG A 459 -8.34 1.11 -10.99
N VAL A 460 -8.26 -0.15 -10.61
CA VAL A 460 -7.51 -1.18 -11.35
C VAL A 460 -8.24 -1.59 -12.63
N SER A 461 -9.58 -1.54 -12.65
CA SER A 461 -10.33 -1.69 -13.91
C SER A 461 -9.98 -0.60 -14.93
N GLU A 462 -9.79 0.65 -14.47
CA GLU A 462 -9.35 1.75 -15.32
C GLU A 462 -7.88 1.60 -15.75
N GLU A 463 -7.03 1.11 -14.86
CA GLU A 463 -5.61 0.85 -15.15
C GLU A 463 -5.41 -0.32 -16.13
N MET A 464 -6.31 -1.31 -16.13
CA MET A 464 -6.32 -2.44 -17.06
C MET A 464 -7.17 -2.18 -18.32
N ASP A 465 -7.82 -1.02 -18.40
CA ASP A 465 -8.70 -0.59 -19.50
C ASP A 465 -9.84 -1.59 -19.78
N VAL A 466 -10.50 -2.02 -18.69
CA VAL A 466 -11.64 -2.96 -18.70
C VAL A 466 -12.82 -2.40 -17.91
N ALA A 467 -14.02 -2.91 -18.17
CA ALA A 467 -15.20 -2.52 -17.40
C ALA A 467 -15.22 -3.20 -16.02
N LEU A 468 -15.48 -2.43 -14.96
CA LEU A 468 -15.66 -2.97 -13.61
C LEU A 468 -16.78 -4.03 -13.59
N GLY A 469 -16.52 -5.15 -12.93
CA GLY A 469 -17.40 -6.32 -12.87
C GLY A 469 -17.21 -7.32 -14.01
N GLN A 470 -16.39 -7.00 -15.02
CA GLN A 470 -15.96 -7.94 -16.07
C GLN A 470 -14.65 -8.62 -15.63
N GLU A 471 -13.50 -8.29 -16.22
CA GLU A 471 -12.20 -8.92 -15.91
C GLU A 471 -11.67 -8.53 -14.52
N VAL A 472 -11.94 -7.30 -14.09
CA VAL A 472 -11.67 -6.81 -12.72
C VAL A 472 -12.99 -6.60 -12.02
N GLY A 473 -13.14 -7.17 -10.82
CA GLY A 473 -14.36 -7.06 -10.02
C GLY A 473 -14.08 -6.93 -8.52
N TYR A 474 -15.14 -6.76 -7.74
CA TYR A 474 -15.04 -6.87 -6.28
C TYR A 474 -16.17 -7.69 -5.66
N SER A 475 -15.90 -8.24 -4.47
CA SER A 475 -16.91 -8.93 -3.65
C SER A 475 -16.81 -8.52 -2.19
N ILE A 476 -17.89 -7.94 -1.68
CA ILE A 476 -18.01 -7.50 -0.28
C ILE A 476 -19.30 -8.08 0.32
N ARG A 477 -19.42 -8.04 1.65
CA ARG A 477 -20.64 -8.53 2.31
C ARG A 477 -21.86 -7.77 1.78
N PHE A 478 -22.80 -8.54 1.25
CA PHE A 478 -24.05 -8.08 0.64
C PHE A 478 -23.95 -7.36 -0.71
N GLU A 479 -22.81 -7.43 -1.40
CA GLU A 479 -22.65 -6.82 -2.73
C GLU A 479 -21.53 -7.52 -3.50
N ASP A 480 -21.88 -8.13 -4.64
CA ASP A 480 -20.95 -8.84 -5.51
C ASP A 480 -20.99 -8.20 -6.91
N CYS A 481 -19.87 -7.61 -7.31
CA CYS A 481 -19.66 -6.97 -8.60
C CYS A 481 -18.60 -7.76 -9.36
N SER A 482 -18.97 -8.98 -9.77
CA SER A 482 -18.14 -9.89 -10.54
C SER A 482 -18.97 -10.65 -11.57
N SER A 483 -18.29 -11.31 -12.52
CA SER A 483 -18.91 -12.10 -13.59
C SER A 483 -18.04 -13.32 -13.93
N PRO A 484 -18.50 -14.25 -14.79
CA PRO A 484 -17.67 -15.36 -15.23
C PRO A 484 -16.36 -14.96 -15.94
N LYS A 485 -16.22 -13.70 -16.37
CA LYS A 485 -14.99 -13.15 -16.96
C LYS A 485 -13.98 -12.65 -15.92
N THR A 486 -14.37 -12.56 -14.64
CA THR A 486 -13.54 -11.98 -13.60
C THR A 486 -12.31 -12.83 -13.33
N ILE A 487 -11.14 -12.26 -13.61
CA ILE A 487 -9.82 -12.88 -13.39
C ILE A 487 -9.09 -12.23 -12.21
N LEU A 488 -9.44 -11.00 -11.85
CA LEU A 488 -8.92 -10.31 -10.68
C LEU A 488 -10.10 -9.85 -9.83
N LYS A 489 -10.19 -10.38 -8.61
CA LYS A 489 -11.26 -10.03 -7.67
C LYS A 489 -10.68 -9.43 -6.40
N TYR A 490 -11.01 -8.17 -6.15
CA TYR A 490 -10.76 -7.53 -4.86
C TYR A 490 -11.90 -7.86 -3.90
N MET A 491 -11.61 -8.24 -2.67
CA MET A 491 -12.67 -8.63 -1.75
C MET A 491 -12.31 -8.32 -0.31
N THR A 492 -13.31 -8.28 0.56
CA THR A 492 -12.98 -8.27 1.99
C THR A 492 -12.48 -9.62 2.44
N ASP A 493 -11.57 -9.63 3.41
CA ASP A 493 -11.03 -10.84 4.05
C ASP A 493 -12.14 -11.83 4.44
N GLY A 494 -13.21 -11.33 5.07
CA GLY A 494 -14.36 -12.16 5.46
C GLY A 494 -15.17 -12.75 4.30
N MET A 495 -15.07 -12.20 3.08
CA MET A 495 -15.69 -12.80 1.89
C MET A 495 -14.85 -13.94 1.34
N LEU A 496 -13.52 -13.83 1.32
CA LEU A 496 -12.65 -14.94 0.94
C LEU A 496 -12.82 -16.12 1.92
N LEU A 497 -12.88 -15.83 3.22
CA LEU A 497 -13.12 -16.86 4.24
C LEU A 497 -14.46 -17.57 4.02
N ARG A 498 -15.51 -16.83 3.62
CA ARG A 498 -16.81 -17.41 3.28
C ARG A 498 -16.76 -18.27 2.02
N GLU A 499 -16.06 -17.83 0.98
CA GLU A 499 -15.84 -18.67 -0.20
C GLU A 499 -15.14 -19.98 0.18
N GLY A 500 -14.17 -19.92 1.09
CA GLY A 500 -13.50 -21.09 1.69
C GLY A 500 -14.46 -22.09 2.35
N MET A 501 -15.61 -21.66 2.87
CA MET A 501 -16.59 -22.58 3.49
C MET A 501 -17.31 -23.43 2.46
N SER A 502 -17.45 -22.94 1.22
CA SER A 502 -18.04 -23.70 0.11
C SER A 502 -16.98 -24.40 -0.74
N ASP A 503 -15.80 -23.80 -0.84
CA ASP A 503 -14.63 -24.31 -1.58
C ASP A 503 -13.39 -24.25 -0.68
N PRO A 504 -13.16 -25.27 0.17
CA PRO A 504 -12.05 -25.29 1.14
C PRO A 504 -10.65 -25.20 0.52
N MET A 505 -10.50 -25.62 -0.75
CA MET A 505 -9.23 -25.57 -1.48
C MET A 505 -9.06 -24.29 -2.30
N LEU A 506 -10.08 -23.43 -2.34
CA LEU A 506 -10.09 -22.16 -3.06
C LEU A 506 -9.64 -22.35 -4.52
N ASP A 507 -10.23 -23.34 -5.19
CA ASP A 507 -9.84 -23.82 -6.53
C ASP A 507 -10.02 -22.80 -7.64
N ALA A 508 -10.85 -21.79 -7.42
CA ALA A 508 -11.00 -20.65 -8.33
C ALA A 508 -9.70 -19.83 -8.48
N TYR A 509 -8.75 -19.91 -7.54
CA TYR A 509 -7.59 -19.00 -7.49
C TYR A 509 -6.24 -19.68 -7.71
N GLN A 510 -5.38 -19.01 -8.47
CA GLN A 510 -3.96 -19.35 -8.63
C GLN A 510 -3.08 -18.59 -7.64
N VAL A 511 -3.45 -17.35 -7.34
CA VAL A 511 -2.72 -16.46 -6.44
C VAL A 511 -3.70 -15.79 -5.50
N ILE A 512 -3.41 -15.86 -4.20
CA ILE A 512 -4.14 -15.14 -3.15
C ILE A 512 -3.20 -14.12 -2.53
N LEU A 513 -3.65 -12.87 -2.47
CA LEU A 513 -2.93 -11.78 -1.82
C LEU A 513 -3.69 -11.36 -0.57
N LEU A 514 -3.06 -11.46 0.60
CA LEU A 514 -3.55 -10.86 1.84
C LEU A 514 -2.93 -9.48 1.98
N ASP A 515 -3.67 -8.43 1.60
CA ASP A 515 -3.19 -7.06 1.68
C ASP A 515 -3.49 -6.42 3.04
N GLU A 516 -2.71 -5.41 3.38
CA GLU A 516 -2.81 -4.66 4.64
C GLU A 516 -2.84 -5.59 5.88
N ALA A 517 -2.06 -6.69 5.83
CA ALA A 517 -2.04 -7.72 6.87
C ALA A 517 -1.65 -7.20 8.26
N HIS A 518 -1.02 -6.02 8.33
CA HIS A 518 -0.71 -5.33 9.58
C HIS A 518 -1.94 -4.79 10.33
N GLU A 519 -3.11 -4.68 9.70
CA GLU A 519 -4.34 -4.33 10.44
C GLU A 519 -4.78 -5.45 11.39
N ARG A 520 -4.29 -6.69 11.19
CA ARG A 520 -4.53 -7.85 12.08
C ARG A 520 -6.00 -8.00 12.45
N THR A 521 -6.87 -7.93 11.43
CA THR A 521 -8.31 -8.13 11.62
C THR A 521 -8.61 -9.59 11.93
N LEU A 522 -9.79 -9.82 12.51
CA LEU A 522 -10.23 -11.16 12.86
C LEU A 522 -10.23 -12.11 11.65
N ALA A 523 -10.71 -11.63 10.50
CA ALA A 523 -10.79 -12.44 9.29
C ALA A 523 -9.41 -12.66 8.66
N THR A 524 -8.51 -11.66 8.69
CA THR A 524 -7.14 -11.80 8.18
C THR A 524 -6.39 -12.90 8.92
N ASP A 525 -6.45 -12.90 10.25
CA ASP A 525 -5.74 -13.87 11.08
C ASP A 525 -6.24 -15.31 10.86
N LEU A 526 -7.55 -15.48 10.69
CA LEU A 526 -8.14 -16.78 10.36
C LEU A 526 -7.74 -17.25 8.97
N LEU A 527 -7.79 -16.35 7.98
CA LEU A 527 -7.33 -16.66 6.63
C LEU A 527 -5.86 -17.08 6.61
N MET A 528 -5.00 -16.44 7.40
CA MET A 528 -3.59 -16.83 7.47
C MET A 528 -3.43 -18.28 7.94
N GLY A 529 -4.15 -18.69 8.99
CA GLY A 529 -4.11 -20.07 9.48
C GLY A 529 -4.72 -21.08 8.50
N VAL A 530 -5.87 -20.75 7.90
CA VAL A 530 -6.51 -21.61 6.89
C VAL A 530 -5.61 -21.76 5.66
N LEU A 531 -5.08 -20.65 5.13
CA LEU A 531 -4.24 -20.67 3.94
C LEU A 531 -2.90 -21.37 4.19
N LYS A 532 -2.35 -21.29 5.41
CA LYS A 532 -1.15 -22.05 5.78
C LYS A 532 -1.36 -23.57 5.67
N GLU A 533 -2.56 -24.07 5.96
CA GLU A 533 -2.92 -25.47 5.73
C GLU A 533 -3.23 -25.78 4.26
N VAL A 534 -3.92 -24.87 3.56
CA VAL A 534 -4.25 -25.07 2.13
C VAL A 534 -2.98 -25.13 1.27
N ILE A 535 -1.98 -24.27 1.49
CA ILE A 535 -0.74 -24.28 0.69
C ILE A 535 0.06 -25.58 0.87
N LYS A 536 -0.04 -26.26 2.01
CA LYS A 536 0.58 -27.59 2.21
C LYS A 536 -0.04 -28.65 1.30
N GLN A 537 -1.34 -28.52 1.02
CA GLN A 537 -2.09 -29.46 0.18
C GLN A 537 -2.09 -29.05 -1.31
N ARG A 538 -1.95 -27.75 -1.59
CA ARG A 538 -1.98 -27.17 -2.94
C ARG A 538 -0.66 -26.48 -3.30
N PRO A 539 0.36 -27.23 -3.80
CA PRO A 539 1.67 -26.67 -4.17
C PRO A 539 1.60 -25.69 -5.35
N ASP A 540 0.51 -25.73 -6.13
CA ASP A 540 0.27 -24.80 -7.23
C ASP A 540 -0.21 -23.42 -6.77
N LEU A 541 -0.89 -23.32 -5.62
CA LEU A 541 -1.39 -22.06 -5.07
C LEU A 541 -0.25 -21.17 -4.58
N LYS A 542 -0.23 -19.91 -5.03
CA LYS A 542 0.71 -18.89 -4.55
C LYS A 542 0.05 -17.97 -3.51
N LEU A 543 0.77 -17.66 -2.44
CA LEU A 543 0.34 -16.77 -1.37
C LEU A 543 1.26 -15.55 -1.26
N VAL A 544 0.70 -14.35 -1.26
CA VAL A 544 1.45 -13.10 -1.07
C VAL A 544 0.89 -12.33 0.11
N ILE A 545 1.69 -12.11 1.13
CA ILE A 545 1.32 -11.33 2.32
C ILE A 545 1.87 -9.91 2.15
N MET A 546 1.00 -8.91 2.00
CA MET A 546 1.41 -7.52 1.80
C MET A 546 1.18 -6.69 3.06
N SER A 547 2.19 -5.93 3.46
CA SER A 547 2.15 -5.08 4.66
C SER A 547 2.87 -3.75 4.46
N ALA A 548 2.55 -2.77 5.29
CA ALA A 548 3.18 -1.45 5.31
C ALA A 548 4.13 -1.23 6.49
N THR A 549 4.13 -2.12 7.49
CA THR A 549 4.87 -1.93 8.74
C THR A 549 5.97 -2.98 8.93
N LEU A 550 6.91 -2.66 9.82
CA LEU A 550 8.17 -3.36 10.06
C LEU A 550 8.04 -4.72 10.78
N ASP A 551 6.83 -5.16 11.12
CA ASP A 551 6.59 -6.47 11.79
C ASP A 551 6.71 -7.66 10.81
N ALA A 552 7.45 -7.45 9.71
CA ALA A 552 7.70 -8.39 8.63
C ALA A 552 8.27 -9.72 9.14
N GLY A 553 9.15 -9.65 10.16
CA GLY A 553 9.77 -10.82 10.75
C GLY A 553 8.76 -11.81 11.32
N LYS A 554 7.67 -11.32 11.93
CA LYS A 554 6.62 -12.19 12.48
C LYS A 554 5.87 -12.94 11.38
N PHE A 555 5.51 -12.26 10.29
CA PHE A 555 4.86 -12.88 9.13
C PHE A 555 5.78 -13.91 8.45
N GLN A 556 7.07 -13.60 8.30
CA GLN A 556 8.04 -14.54 7.73
C GLN A 556 8.16 -15.81 8.59
N GLN A 557 8.36 -15.65 9.90
CA GLN A 557 8.48 -16.77 10.83
C GLN A 557 7.22 -17.64 10.84
N TYR A 558 6.05 -17.00 10.81
CA TYR A 558 4.77 -17.71 10.80
C TYR A 558 4.58 -18.54 9.51
N PHE A 559 4.99 -18.04 8.35
CA PHE A 559 4.97 -18.77 7.08
C PHE A 559 6.31 -19.46 6.76
N ASP A 560 6.84 -20.21 7.73
CA ASP A 560 8.01 -21.10 7.58
C ASP A 560 9.26 -20.41 6.98
N ASN A 561 9.54 -19.19 7.44
CA ASN A 561 10.63 -18.31 6.97
C ASN A 561 10.50 -17.92 5.49
N ALA A 562 9.28 -17.58 5.05
CA ALA A 562 9.02 -17.07 3.71
C ALA A 562 9.95 -15.89 3.33
N PRO A 563 10.35 -15.78 2.04
CA PRO A 563 11.18 -14.68 1.56
C PRO A 563 10.49 -13.33 1.76
N LEU A 564 11.28 -12.34 2.19
CA LEU A 564 10.86 -10.95 2.32
C LEU A 564 11.34 -10.13 1.14
N MET A 565 10.40 -9.42 0.53
CA MET A 565 10.67 -8.37 -0.44
C MET A 565 10.33 -7.02 0.20
N ASN A 566 11.33 -6.15 0.33
CA ASN A 566 11.12 -4.81 0.88
C ASN A 566 11.20 -3.77 -0.24
N VAL A 567 10.13 -2.98 -0.38
CA VAL A 567 10.04 -1.88 -1.34
C VAL A 567 10.17 -0.57 -0.57
N PRO A 568 11.28 0.17 -0.71
CA PRO A 568 11.46 1.44 -0.02
C PRO A 568 10.37 2.43 -0.46
N GLY A 569 9.86 3.20 0.50
CA GLY A 569 8.90 4.26 0.20
C GLY A 569 9.55 5.46 -0.48
N ARG A 570 8.75 6.18 -1.27
CA ARG A 570 9.05 7.56 -1.71
C ARG A 570 8.21 8.52 -0.87
N THR A 571 8.27 8.43 0.45
CA THR A 571 7.62 9.43 1.30
C THR A 571 8.52 10.65 1.42
N HIS A 572 7.94 11.81 1.15
CA HIS A 572 8.55 13.09 1.47
C HIS A 572 8.62 13.25 2.99
N PRO A 573 9.59 14.02 3.52
CA PRO A 573 9.72 14.22 4.96
C PRO A 573 8.44 14.81 5.56
N VAL A 574 8.06 14.28 6.74
CA VAL A 574 6.93 14.77 7.54
C VAL A 574 7.44 15.30 8.87
N GLU A 575 7.26 16.59 9.11
CA GLU A 575 7.58 17.21 10.40
C GLU A 575 6.51 16.86 11.43
N ILE A 576 6.92 16.42 12.62
CA ILE A 576 6.01 16.02 13.70
C ILE A 576 6.00 17.09 14.78
N PHE A 577 4.82 17.63 15.06
CA PHE A 577 4.58 18.58 16.16
C PHE A 577 3.80 17.91 17.27
N TYR A 578 4.18 18.16 18.53
CA TYR A 578 3.50 17.68 19.73
C TYR A 578 2.97 18.86 20.54
N THR A 579 1.91 18.64 21.31
CA THR A 579 1.47 19.64 22.30
C THR A 579 2.42 19.64 23.50
N PRO A 580 2.64 20.81 24.15
CA PRO A 580 3.49 20.89 25.33
C PRO A 580 2.85 20.21 26.55
N GLU A 581 1.53 20.26 26.65
CA GLU A 581 0.74 19.67 27.73
C GLU A 581 -0.39 18.79 27.18
N PRO A 582 -0.91 17.81 27.96
CA PRO A 582 -2.05 16.99 27.55
C PRO A 582 -3.33 17.83 27.41
N GLU A 583 -4.02 17.68 26.27
CA GLU A 583 -5.30 18.34 26.01
C GLU A 583 -6.46 17.55 26.64
N ARG A 584 -7.31 18.23 27.42
CA ARG A 584 -8.49 17.58 28.04
C ARG A 584 -9.63 17.33 27.05
N ASP A 585 -9.84 18.30 26.16
CA ASP A 585 -10.83 18.20 25.09
C ASP A 585 -10.10 18.21 23.75
N TYR A 586 -9.81 17.01 23.25
CA TYR A 586 -9.08 16.85 22.01
C TYR A 586 -9.90 17.30 20.79
N LEU A 587 -11.25 17.34 20.88
CA LEU A 587 -12.11 17.80 19.79
C LEU A 587 -11.98 19.31 19.62
N GLU A 588 -11.97 20.05 20.73
CA GLU A 588 -11.71 21.48 20.73
C GLU A 588 -10.31 21.80 20.19
N ALA A 589 -9.30 21.10 20.70
CA ALA A 589 -7.91 21.26 20.24
C ALA A 589 -7.77 20.96 18.75
N ALA A 590 -8.48 19.94 18.23
CA ALA A 590 -8.48 19.60 16.82
C ALA A 590 -9.10 20.69 15.94
N ILE A 591 -10.27 21.22 16.31
CA ILE A 591 -10.94 22.29 15.58
C ILE A 591 -10.06 23.54 15.58
N ARG A 592 -9.52 23.94 16.74
CA ARG A 592 -8.59 25.06 16.87
C ARG A 592 -7.36 24.90 15.96
N THR A 593 -6.78 23.71 15.91
CA THR A 593 -5.62 23.39 15.06
C THR A 593 -5.97 23.50 13.57
N VAL A 594 -7.15 23.03 13.15
CA VAL A 594 -7.63 23.18 11.76
C VAL A 594 -7.73 24.65 11.36
N ILE A 595 -8.33 25.49 12.21
CA ILE A 595 -8.47 26.92 11.93
C ILE A 595 -7.10 27.62 11.91
N GLN A 596 -6.22 27.29 12.86
CA GLN A 596 -4.86 27.85 12.92
C GLN A 596 -4.03 27.50 11.68
N ILE A 597 -4.06 26.24 11.22
CA ILE A 597 -3.39 25.83 9.97
C ILE A 597 -3.95 26.60 8.78
N HIS A 598 -5.26 26.73 8.68
CA HIS A 598 -5.90 27.43 7.56
C HIS A 598 -5.50 28.92 7.49
N MET A 599 -5.30 29.57 8.64
CA MET A 599 -4.98 30.99 8.73
C MET A 599 -3.49 31.32 8.70
N CYS A 600 -2.65 30.48 9.32
CA CYS A 600 -1.24 30.82 9.57
C CYS A 600 -0.26 30.12 8.61
N GLU A 601 -0.61 28.97 8.03
CA GLU A 601 0.30 28.29 7.11
C GLU A 601 0.26 28.96 5.74
N GLU A 602 1.42 29.43 5.27
CA GLU A 602 1.57 30.10 3.97
C GLU A 602 1.62 29.10 2.80
N VAL A 603 1.92 27.82 3.08
CA VAL A 603 2.06 26.78 2.06
C VAL A 603 0.70 26.19 1.71
N ALA A 604 0.39 26.08 0.42
CA ALA A 604 -0.83 25.43 -0.06
C ALA A 604 -0.82 23.91 0.21
N GLY A 605 -1.97 23.38 0.62
CA GLY A 605 -2.15 21.97 0.95
C GLY A 605 -3.42 21.70 1.74
N ASP A 606 -3.98 20.52 1.55
CA ASP A 606 -5.20 20.07 2.20
C ASP A 606 -4.92 19.48 3.59
N LEU A 607 -5.96 19.48 4.42
CA LEU A 607 -5.92 19.00 5.79
C LEU A 607 -6.64 17.64 5.91
N LEU A 608 -6.08 16.75 6.72
CA LEU A 608 -6.70 15.49 7.14
C LEU A 608 -6.75 15.43 8.66
N LEU A 609 -7.96 15.49 9.22
CA LEU A 609 -8.21 15.40 10.65
C LEU A 609 -8.78 14.01 11.00
N PHE A 610 -8.14 13.31 11.94
CA PHE A 610 -8.63 12.03 12.46
C PHE A 610 -9.54 12.22 13.68
N LEU A 611 -10.75 11.67 13.66
CA LEU A 611 -11.69 11.61 14.79
C LEU A 611 -12.26 10.19 14.94
N THR A 612 -13.05 9.95 15.98
CA THR A 612 -13.33 8.57 16.42
C THR A 612 -14.62 7.98 15.82
N GLY A 613 -15.57 8.81 15.40
CA GLY A 613 -16.84 8.33 14.85
C GLY A 613 -17.73 9.40 14.23
N GLN A 614 -18.85 8.95 13.65
CA GLN A 614 -19.76 9.78 12.85
C GLN A 614 -20.26 11.04 13.58
N GLU A 615 -20.84 10.89 14.78
CA GLU A 615 -21.45 12.02 15.52
C GLU A 615 -20.43 13.13 15.79
N GLU A 616 -19.23 12.74 16.20
CA GLU A 616 -18.11 13.63 16.48
C GLU A 616 -17.60 14.33 15.20
N ILE A 617 -17.49 13.59 14.09
CA ILE A 617 -17.10 14.13 12.80
C ILE A 617 -18.12 15.16 12.29
N GLU A 618 -19.41 14.84 12.36
CA GLU A 618 -20.45 15.76 11.90
C GLU A 618 -20.51 17.04 12.75
N GLU A 619 -20.33 16.92 14.07
CA GLU A 619 -20.24 18.07 14.97
C GLU A 619 -19.01 18.92 14.65
N ALA A 620 -17.83 18.30 14.49
CA ALA A 620 -16.62 19.00 14.09
C ALA A 620 -16.80 19.75 12.76
N CYS A 621 -17.38 19.11 11.74
CA CYS A 621 -17.66 19.75 10.45
C CYS A 621 -18.59 20.96 10.59
N LYS A 622 -19.62 20.89 11.44
CA LYS A 622 -20.52 22.03 11.69
C LYS A 622 -19.81 23.16 12.41
N ARG A 623 -19.03 22.85 13.43
CA ARG A 623 -18.28 23.84 14.22
C ARG A 623 -17.21 24.53 13.39
N ILE A 624 -16.43 23.78 12.60
CA ILE A 624 -15.43 24.33 11.67
C ILE A 624 -16.09 25.30 10.69
N LYS A 625 -17.25 24.94 10.11
CA LYS A 625 -17.99 25.84 9.20
C LYS A 625 -18.44 27.12 9.89
N ARG A 626 -19.01 27.03 11.09
CA ARG A 626 -19.44 28.21 11.87
C ARG A 626 -18.28 29.14 12.21
N GLU A 627 -17.15 28.59 12.65
CA GLU A 627 -15.93 29.38 12.91
C GLU A 627 -15.42 30.05 11.61
N MET A 628 -15.49 29.36 10.47
CA MET A 628 -15.11 29.93 9.17
C MET A 628 -16.06 31.03 8.70
N ASP A 629 -17.37 30.90 8.92
CA ASP A 629 -18.35 31.92 8.55
C ASP A 629 -18.17 33.21 9.39
N ASN A 630 -17.61 33.12 10.60
CA ASN A 630 -17.29 34.26 11.45
C ASN A 630 -16.01 35.00 11.03
N LEU A 631 -15.17 34.35 10.23
CA LEU A 631 -13.93 34.91 9.73
C LEU A 631 -14.22 35.56 8.38
N GLY A 632 -14.19 36.89 8.33
CA GLY A 632 -14.68 37.70 7.21
C GLY A 632 -14.12 37.38 5.82
N PRO A 633 -14.48 38.15 4.77
CA PRO A 633 -14.25 37.79 3.37
C PRO A 633 -12.78 37.67 2.96
N GLU A 634 -11.85 38.15 3.79
CA GLU A 634 -10.40 38.12 3.56
C GLU A 634 -9.79 36.72 3.66
N VAL A 635 -10.43 35.79 4.38
CA VAL A 635 -9.94 34.41 4.57
C VAL A 635 -10.31 33.53 3.37
N GLY A 636 -9.41 32.60 3.00
CA GLY A 636 -9.63 31.66 1.90
C GLY A 636 -10.79 30.70 2.20
N GLU A 637 -11.42 30.15 1.17
CA GLU A 637 -12.52 29.20 1.35
C GLU A 637 -12.00 27.86 1.90
N LEU A 638 -12.63 27.34 2.96
CA LEU A 638 -12.32 26.03 3.54
C LEU A 638 -13.46 25.04 3.27
N LYS A 639 -13.23 24.08 2.38
CA LYS A 639 -14.20 23.04 2.05
C LYS A 639 -14.09 21.86 3.02
N CYS A 640 -15.07 21.73 3.91
CA CYS A 640 -15.10 20.67 4.92
C CYS A 640 -15.88 19.44 4.43
N ILE A 641 -15.22 18.27 4.40
CA ILE A 641 -15.76 17.00 3.88
C ILE A 641 -15.65 15.90 4.96
N PRO A 642 -16.77 15.32 5.42
CA PRO A 642 -16.74 14.20 6.37
C PRO A 642 -16.37 12.88 5.70
N LEU A 643 -15.71 11.97 6.43
CA LEU A 643 -15.40 10.61 5.99
C LEU A 643 -15.57 9.58 7.12
N TYR A 644 -16.55 8.68 7.01
CA TYR A 644 -16.77 7.57 7.95
C TYR A 644 -17.45 6.38 7.25
N SER A 645 -17.40 5.19 7.86
CA SER A 645 -17.77 3.92 7.20
C SER A 645 -19.22 3.82 6.71
N THR A 646 -20.15 4.48 7.39
CA THR A 646 -21.58 4.52 7.03
C THR A 646 -21.88 5.57 5.95
N LEU A 647 -20.88 6.36 5.52
CA LEU A 647 -21.08 7.27 4.40
C LEU A 647 -21.30 6.50 3.10
N PRO A 648 -22.08 7.03 2.17
CA PRO A 648 -22.42 6.30 0.96
C PRO A 648 -21.38 6.52 -0.13
N PRO A 649 -21.18 5.58 -1.07
CA PRO A 649 -20.02 5.58 -1.95
C PRO A 649 -19.83 6.89 -2.72
N ASN A 650 -20.93 7.49 -3.20
CA ASN A 650 -20.89 8.78 -3.89
C ASN A 650 -20.43 9.94 -3.01
N LEU A 651 -20.75 9.93 -1.71
CA LEU A 651 -20.28 10.94 -0.76
C LEU A 651 -18.84 10.68 -0.31
N GLN A 652 -18.45 9.41 -0.18
CA GLN A 652 -17.06 9.04 0.11
C GLN A 652 -16.13 9.49 -1.02
N GLN A 653 -16.55 9.37 -2.28
CA GLN A 653 -15.77 9.83 -3.44
C GLN A 653 -15.50 11.34 -3.45
N ARG A 654 -16.28 12.14 -2.71
CA ARG A 654 -16.08 13.60 -2.64
C ARG A 654 -14.74 14.00 -2.03
N ILE A 655 -14.10 13.13 -1.27
CA ILE A 655 -12.75 13.38 -0.73
C ILE A 655 -11.71 13.58 -1.84
N PHE A 656 -11.96 13.05 -3.04
CA PHE A 656 -11.10 13.21 -4.21
C PHE A 656 -11.40 14.46 -5.03
N GLU A 657 -12.44 15.23 -4.67
CA GLU A 657 -12.70 16.52 -5.30
C GLU A 657 -11.52 17.49 -5.03
N PRO A 658 -11.17 18.36 -5.99
CA PRO A 658 -10.13 19.36 -5.80
C PRO A 658 -10.52 20.37 -4.71
N ALA A 659 -9.50 20.98 -4.10
CA ALA A 659 -9.67 22.09 -3.18
C ALA A 659 -10.27 23.33 -3.88
N PRO A 660 -10.96 24.23 -3.14
CA PRO A 660 -11.40 25.51 -3.68
C PRO A 660 -10.21 26.33 -4.24
N PRO A 661 -10.43 27.15 -5.27
CA PRO A 661 -9.38 27.99 -5.81
C PRO A 661 -8.93 29.06 -4.81
N THR A 662 -7.65 29.44 -4.88
CA THR A 662 -7.11 30.61 -4.16
C THR A 662 -7.84 31.88 -4.59
N LYS A 663 -8.22 32.71 -3.61
CA LYS A 663 -8.89 33.99 -3.87
C LYS A 663 -7.92 35.01 -4.49
N PRO A 664 -8.41 36.03 -5.23
CA PRO A 664 -7.56 37.07 -5.84
C PRO A 664 -6.73 37.88 -4.85
N ASN A 665 -7.15 37.94 -3.57
CA ASN A 665 -6.41 38.60 -2.50
C ASN A 665 -5.23 37.78 -1.95
N GLY A 666 -4.92 36.63 -2.57
CA GLY A 666 -3.83 35.74 -2.14
C GLY A 666 -4.23 34.70 -1.08
N ALA A 667 -5.47 34.75 -0.57
CA ALA A 667 -5.92 33.83 0.46
C ALA A 667 -6.18 32.42 -0.11
N ILE A 668 -5.49 31.42 0.45
CA ILE A 668 -5.43 30.04 -0.06
C ILE A 668 -6.75 29.31 0.20
N GLY A 669 -7.35 28.76 -0.87
CA GLY A 669 -8.46 27.83 -0.74
C GLY A 669 -7.95 26.44 -0.32
N ARG A 670 -8.60 25.82 0.66
CA ARG A 670 -8.19 24.51 1.20
C ARG A 670 -9.37 23.56 1.33
N LYS A 671 -9.09 22.26 1.30
CA LYS A 671 -10.04 21.22 1.72
C LYS A 671 -9.59 20.64 3.05
N VAL A 672 -10.55 20.41 3.96
CA VAL A 672 -10.33 19.62 5.18
C VAL A 672 -11.20 18.38 5.14
N VAL A 673 -10.55 17.22 5.13
CA VAL A 673 -11.21 15.92 5.26
C VAL A 673 -11.20 15.53 6.74
N VAL A 674 -12.39 15.39 7.32
CA VAL A 674 -12.57 15.00 8.72
C VAL A 674 -12.99 13.53 8.74
N SER A 675 -12.08 12.65 9.13
CA SER A 675 -12.16 11.21 8.88
C SER A 675 -12.03 10.36 10.15
N THR A 676 -12.61 9.16 10.14
CA THR A 676 -12.16 8.10 11.06
C THR A 676 -10.82 7.50 10.61
N ASN A 677 -10.36 6.44 11.29
CA ASN A 677 -9.22 5.64 10.84
C ASN A 677 -9.43 4.94 9.48
N ILE A 678 -10.54 5.17 8.77
CA ILE A 678 -10.73 4.73 7.38
C ILE A 678 -9.73 5.36 6.40
N ALA A 679 -9.20 6.55 6.72
CA ALA A 679 -8.14 7.20 5.96
C ALA A 679 -6.73 6.91 6.50
N GLU A 680 -6.62 6.12 7.57
CA GLU A 680 -5.34 5.77 8.21
C GLU A 680 -4.51 4.83 7.34
N THR A 681 -5.18 3.96 6.59
CA THR A 681 -4.67 2.87 5.75
C THR A 681 -5.42 2.83 4.42
N SER A 682 -4.85 2.16 3.41
CA SER A 682 -5.46 1.83 2.09
C SER A 682 -5.98 2.97 1.17
N LEU A 683 -6.25 4.18 1.67
CA LEU A 683 -6.78 5.30 0.90
C LEU A 683 -5.73 6.40 0.70
N THR A 684 -5.62 6.93 -0.53
CA THR A 684 -4.72 8.03 -0.86
C THR A 684 -5.52 9.24 -1.30
N ILE A 685 -5.56 10.26 -0.44
CA ILE A 685 -6.20 11.54 -0.77
C ILE A 685 -5.10 12.47 -1.27
N ASP A 686 -5.07 12.69 -2.58
CA ASP A 686 -4.09 13.60 -3.20
C ASP A 686 -4.28 15.03 -2.69
N GLY A 687 -3.16 15.72 -2.44
CA GLY A 687 -3.14 17.11 -2.00
C GLY A 687 -3.06 17.31 -0.48
N VAL A 688 -3.18 16.26 0.32
CA VAL A 688 -3.02 16.34 1.79
C VAL A 688 -1.56 16.63 2.15
N VAL A 689 -1.36 17.71 2.92
CA VAL A 689 -0.06 18.17 3.42
C VAL A 689 -0.05 18.28 4.94
N PHE A 690 -1.22 18.53 5.54
CA PHE A 690 -1.36 18.72 6.98
C PHE A 690 -2.21 17.60 7.57
N VAL A 691 -1.68 16.88 8.54
CA VAL A 691 -2.40 15.85 9.30
C VAL A 691 -2.59 16.32 10.73
N ILE A 692 -3.80 16.16 11.27
CA ILE A 692 -4.11 16.42 12.67
C ILE A 692 -4.48 15.10 13.32
N ASP A 693 -3.71 14.70 14.32
CA ASP A 693 -3.84 13.41 15.01
C ASP A 693 -4.12 13.61 16.51
N PRO A 694 -5.40 13.49 16.92
CA PRO A 694 -5.77 13.48 18.33
C PRO A 694 -5.30 12.26 19.12
N GLY A 695 -4.84 11.19 18.45
CA GLY A 695 -4.32 9.99 19.14
C GLY A 695 -5.37 8.97 19.58
N PHE A 696 -6.62 9.09 19.12
CA PHE A 696 -7.72 8.17 19.48
C PHE A 696 -8.36 7.48 18.27
N ALA A 697 -8.97 6.32 18.52
CA ALA A 697 -9.85 5.61 17.60
C ALA A 697 -10.91 4.81 18.37
N LYS A 698 -12.05 4.50 17.75
CA LYS A 698 -12.98 3.51 18.31
C LYS A 698 -12.48 2.09 18.02
N GLN A 699 -12.30 1.30 19.06
CA GLN A 699 -11.89 -0.10 18.99
C GLN A 699 -12.96 -1.01 19.57
N LYS A 700 -13.12 -2.19 18.98
CA LYS A 700 -13.95 -3.27 19.50
C LYS A 700 -13.27 -3.88 20.71
N VAL A 701 -13.99 -4.00 21.81
CA VAL A 701 -13.50 -4.63 23.04
C VAL A 701 -14.52 -5.66 23.49
N TYR A 702 -14.05 -6.89 23.69
CA TYR A 702 -14.81 -7.98 24.27
C TYR A 702 -14.25 -8.34 25.64
N ASN A 703 -15.13 -8.37 26.64
CA ASN A 703 -14.79 -8.86 27.97
C ASN A 703 -15.41 -10.25 28.17
N PRO A 704 -14.60 -11.33 28.19
CA PRO A 704 -15.11 -12.70 28.28
C PRO A 704 -15.76 -13.03 29.62
N ARG A 705 -15.43 -12.30 30.70
CA ARG A 705 -15.97 -12.55 32.04
C ARG A 705 -17.42 -12.09 32.20
N ILE A 706 -17.76 -10.98 31.56
CA ILE A 706 -19.12 -10.41 31.57
C ILE A 706 -19.85 -10.62 30.24
N ARG A 707 -19.19 -11.28 29.26
CA ARG A 707 -19.69 -11.59 27.91
C ARG A 707 -20.21 -10.37 27.14
N VAL A 708 -19.63 -9.20 27.39
CA VAL A 708 -20.01 -7.93 26.74
C VAL A 708 -19.02 -7.59 25.65
N GLU A 709 -19.55 -7.28 24.48
CA GLU A 709 -18.82 -6.63 23.39
C GLU A 709 -19.28 -5.18 23.25
N SER A 710 -18.35 -4.23 23.17
CA SER A 710 -18.65 -2.81 23.04
C SER A 710 -17.58 -2.10 22.20
N LEU A 711 -17.97 -0.98 21.57
CA LEU A 711 -17.03 -0.06 20.91
C LEU A 711 -16.60 1.00 21.92
N LEU A 712 -15.31 1.07 22.21
CA LEU A 712 -14.73 2.04 23.13
C LEU A 712 -13.77 2.97 22.38
N VAL A 713 -13.79 4.25 22.74
CA VAL A 713 -12.75 5.18 22.32
C VAL A 713 -11.49 4.82 23.10
N SER A 714 -10.40 4.55 22.40
CA SER A 714 -9.13 4.12 23.00
C SER A 714 -7.95 4.81 22.32
N PRO A 715 -6.83 5.01 23.03
CA PRO A 715 -5.60 5.51 22.43
C PRO A 715 -5.14 4.60 21.28
N ILE A 716 -4.57 5.21 20.24
CA ILE A 716 -3.97 4.46 19.13
C ILE A 716 -2.57 3.96 19.50
N SER A 717 -2.01 3.07 18.66
CA SER A 717 -0.62 2.64 18.78
C SER A 717 0.35 3.61 18.10
N LYS A 718 1.65 3.46 18.39
CA LYS A 718 2.72 4.20 17.71
C LYS A 718 2.74 3.89 16.21
N ALA A 719 2.47 2.64 15.82
CA ALA A 719 2.33 2.24 14.43
C ALA A 719 1.18 3.01 13.74
N SER A 720 -0.01 3.06 14.35
CA SER A 720 -1.13 3.86 13.83
C SER A 720 -0.78 5.35 13.71
N ALA A 721 -0.15 5.93 14.73
CA ALA A 721 0.28 7.34 14.70
C ALA A 721 1.31 7.64 13.60
N GLN A 722 2.19 6.68 13.27
CA GLN A 722 3.12 6.79 12.14
C GLN A 722 2.38 6.70 10.81
N GLN A 723 1.40 5.80 10.67
CA GLN A 723 0.59 5.68 9.46
C GLN A 723 -0.26 6.93 9.18
N ARG A 724 -0.82 7.54 10.23
CA ARG A 724 -1.52 8.82 10.14
C ARG A 724 -0.59 9.93 9.65
N ALA A 725 0.58 10.07 10.28
CA ALA A 725 1.57 11.05 9.87
C ALA A 725 2.03 10.84 8.42
N GLY A 726 2.22 9.59 7.99
CA GLY A 726 2.61 9.23 6.62
C GLY A 726 1.59 9.66 5.55
N ARG A 727 0.36 10.06 5.91
CA ARG A 727 -0.62 10.61 4.95
C ARG A 727 -0.24 12.00 4.45
N ALA A 728 0.53 12.77 5.21
CA ALA A 728 0.99 14.11 4.83
C ALA A 728 2.14 14.08 3.81
N GLY A 729 3.01 13.06 3.86
CA GLY A 729 4.26 13.00 3.10
C GLY A 729 4.16 12.32 1.73
N ARG A 730 2.98 12.23 1.13
CA ARG A 730 2.79 11.41 -0.10
C ARG A 730 3.08 12.15 -1.39
N THR A 731 2.58 13.36 -1.52
CA THR A 731 2.71 14.15 -2.76
C THR A 731 3.80 15.21 -2.68
N ARG A 732 4.16 15.63 -1.46
CA ARG A 732 5.16 16.66 -1.15
C ARG A 732 5.49 16.60 0.36
N PRO A 733 6.52 17.32 0.85
CA PRO A 733 6.78 17.42 2.28
C PRO A 733 5.55 17.91 3.05
N GLY A 734 5.34 17.38 4.26
CA GLY A 734 4.13 17.63 5.03
C GLY A 734 4.37 17.82 6.52
N LYS A 735 3.31 18.14 7.26
CA LYS A 735 3.34 18.35 8.71
C LYS A 735 2.26 17.53 9.40
N CYS A 736 2.58 16.90 10.52
CA CYS A 736 1.64 16.17 11.36
C CYS A 736 1.59 16.79 12.76
N PHE A 737 0.41 17.26 13.16
CA PHE A 737 0.13 17.85 14.46
C PHE A 737 -0.50 16.80 15.38
N ARG A 738 0.29 16.25 16.30
CA ARG A 738 -0.14 15.30 17.31
C ARG A 738 -0.63 16.06 18.54
N LEU A 739 -1.90 15.89 18.91
CA LEU A 739 -2.53 16.64 20.02
C LEU A 739 -2.27 16.01 21.39
N TYR A 740 -1.05 15.50 21.56
CA TYR A 740 -0.57 14.85 22.76
C TYR A 740 0.94 15.10 22.90
N THR A 741 1.46 14.91 24.11
CA THR A 741 2.88 15.17 24.40
C THR A 741 3.78 14.09 23.81
N GLU A 742 5.03 14.43 23.51
CA GLU A 742 6.04 13.45 23.07
C GLU A 742 6.27 12.35 24.14
N LYS A 743 6.14 12.72 25.42
CA LYS A 743 6.23 11.78 26.54
C LYS A 743 5.10 10.74 26.49
N ALA A 744 3.87 11.16 26.23
CA ALA A 744 2.74 10.26 26.07
C ALA A 744 2.96 9.32 24.87
N TYR A 745 3.46 9.84 23.75
CA TYR A 745 3.82 9.01 22.58
C TYR A 745 4.84 7.92 22.92
N LYS A 746 5.91 8.27 23.64
CA LYS A 746 7.01 7.33 23.94
C LYS A 746 6.63 6.31 25.03
N ASN A 747 5.94 6.76 26.08
CA ASN A 747 5.79 5.99 27.32
C ASN A 747 4.37 5.44 27.58
N GLU A 748 3.32 6.04 27.00
CA GLU A 748 1.92 5.66 27.27
C GLU A 748 1.31 4.89 26.10
N MET A 749 1.71 5.19 24.86
CA MET A 749 1.21 4.51 23.66
C MET A 749 1.95 3.18 23.43
N GLN A 750 1.20 2.13 23.09
CA GLN A 750 1.73 0.83 22.71
C GLN A 750 2.39 0.90 21.33
N ASP A 751 3.40 0.06 21.07
CA ASP A 751 4.08 0.07 19.77
C ASP A 751 3.14 -0.34 18.63
N ASN A 752 2.39 -1.43 18.83
CA ASN A 752 1.42 -1.98 17.87
C ASN A 752 0.03 -2.09 18.51
N THR A 753 -1.00 -2.00 17.67
CA THR A 753 -2.39 -2.28 18.10
C THR A 753 -2.54 -3.78 18.35
N TYR A 754 -3.20 -4.18 19.44
CA TYR A 754 -3.50 -5.59 19.66
C TYR A 754 -4.33 -6.19 18.51
N PRO A 755 -3.96 -7.39 18.01
CA PRO A 755 -4.74 -8.14 17.03
C PRO A 755 -6.20 -8.25 17.44
N GLU A 756 -7.11 -8.12 16.48
CA GLU A 756 -8.55 -8.07 16.75
C GLU A 756 -9.07 -9.38 17.38
N ILE A 757 -8.42 -10.52 17.10
CA ILE A 757 -8.73 -11.83 17.68
C ILE A 757 -8.60 -11.85 19.22
N LEU A 758 -7.72 -11.03 19.80
CA LEU A 758 -7.51 -10.97 21.25
C LEU A 758 -8.57 -10.13 21.98
N ARG A 759 -9.40 -9.38 21.24
CA ARG A 759 -10.32 -8.37 21.80
C ARG A 759 -11.73 -8.42 21.21
N SER A 760 -12.09 -9.50 20.54
CA SER A 760 -13.42 -9.68 19.92
C SER A 760 -14.11 -10.95 20.41
N ASN A 761 -15.44 -10.97 20.27
CA ASN A 761 -16.20 -12.21 20.48
C ASN A 761 -15.90 -13.20 19.33
N LEU A 762 -15.53 -14.44 19.69
CA LEU A 762 -15.13 -15.49 18.74
C LEU A 762 -16.27 -16.42 18.33
N GLY A 763 -17.52 -16.18 18.74
CA GLY A 763 -18.65 -17.07 18.43
C GLY A 763 -18.85 -17.32 16.93
N SER A 764 -18.82 -16.28 16.10
CA SER A 764 -18.91 -16.43 14.64
C SER A 764 -17.67 -17.13 14.07
N VAL A 765 -16.49 -16.86 14.62
CA VAL A 765 -15.20 -17.42 14.18
C VAL A 765 -15.13 -18.91 14.42
N VAL A 766 -15.46 -19.35 15.63
CA VAL A 766 -15.46 -20.77 15.99
C VAL A 766 -16.42 -21.56 15.11
N LEU A 767 -17.62 -21.00 14.86
CA LEU A 767 -18.60 -21.61 13.98
C LEU A 767 -18.06 -21.77 12.55
N GLN A 768 -17.34 -20.77 12.05
CA GLN A 768 -16.73 -20.78 10.72
C GLN A 768 -15.56 -21.78 10.62
N LEU A 769 -14.68 -21.83 11.63
CA LEU A 769 -13.59 -22.80 11.70
C LEU A 769 -14.12 -24.24 11.72
N LYS A 770 -15.15 -24.50 12.55
CA LYS A 770 -15.82 -25.81 12.59
C LYS A 770 -16.45 -26.18 11.26
N LYS A 771 -17.07 -25.23 10.56
CA LYS A 771 -17.62 -25.44 9.20
C LYS A 771 -16.53 -25.76 8.17
N LEU A 772 -15.32 -25.22 8.33
CA LEU A 772 -14.15 -25.52 7.49
C LEU A 772 -13.51 -26.89 7.81
N GLY A 773 -14.04 -27.63 8.79
CA GLY A 773 -13.51 -28.94 9.20
C GLY A 773 -12.35 -28.85 10.18
N ILE A 774 -12.17 -27.71 10.85
CA ILE A 774 -11.14 -27.53 11.88
C ILE A 774 -11.75 -27.89 13.24
N ASP A 775 -11.43 -29.09 13.71
CA ASP A 775 -11.97 -29.61 14.96
C ASP A 775 -11.19 -29.19 16.20
N ASP A 776 -9.86 -29.23 16.10
CA ASP A 776 -8.96 -28.86 17.18
C ASP A 776 -8.65 -27.36 17.15
N LEU A 777 -9.50 -26.61 17.84
CA LEU A 777 -9.38 -25.16 17.96
C LEU A 777 -8.27 -24.73 18.92
N VAL A 778 -7.78 -25.63 19.78
CA VAL A 778 -6.75 -25.31 20.78
C VAL A 778 -5.37 -25.33 20.13
N HIS A 779 -5.13 -26.30 19.24
CA HIS A 779 -3.87 -26.44 18.51
C HIS A 779 -3.91 -25.85 17.10
N PHE A 780 -5.00 -25.17 16.72
CA PHE A 780 -5.03 -24.41 15.48
C PHE A 780 -3.93 -23.35 15.50
N ASP A 781 -3.19 -23.25 14.40
CA ASP A 781 -1.98 -22.43 14.30
C ASP A 781 -2.32 -20.95 14.13
N PHE A 782 -2.86 -20.32 15.17
CA PHE A 782 -3.05 -18.88 15.20
C PHE A 782 -1.70 -18.15 15.30
N MET A 783 -1.52 -17.09 14.53
CA MET A 783 -0.34 -16.22 14.68
C MET A 783 -0.25 -15.58 16.08
N ASP A 784 -1.40 -15.18 16.64
CA ASP A 784 -1.57 -14.80 18.04
C ASP A 784 -2.81 -15.50 18.59
N PRO A 785 -2.65 -16.58 19.38
CA PRO A 785 -3.79 -17.36 19.84
C PRO A 785 -4.65 -16.55 20.83
N PRO A 786 -5.98 -16.68 20.76
CA PRO A 786 -6.88 -16.03 21.73
C PRO A 786 -6.70 -16.63 23.13
N ALA A 787 -7.12 -15.86 24.14
CA ALA A 787 -7.17 -16.38 25.50
C ALA A 787 -8.09 -17.62 25.57
N PRO A 788 -7.68 -18.71 26.25
CA PRO A 788 -8.50 -19.92 26.37
C PRO A 788 -9.90 -19.63 26.91
N GLU A 789 -10.04 -18.69 27.85
CA GLU A 789 -11.34 -18.27 28.38
C GLU A 789 -12.27 -17.72 27.28
N THR A 790 -11.75 -16.90 26.36
CA THR A 790 -12.52 -16.35 25.23
C THR A 790 -12.98 -17.46 24.29
N LEU A 791 -12.12 -18.44 24.00
CA LEU A 791 -12.47 -19.59 23.17
C LEU A 791 -13.54 -20.47 23.83
N MET A 792 -13.41 -20.72 25.14
CA MET A 792 -14.41 -21.45 25.93
C MET A 792 -15.77 -20.75 25.92
N ARG A 793 -15.81 -19.41 26.04
CA ARG A 793 -17.06 -18.65 25.96
C ARG A 793 -17.72 -18.74 24.58
N ALA A 794 -16.92 -18.77 23.50
CA ALA A 794 -17.44 -18.97 22.15
C ALA A 794 -18.03 -20.38 21.97
N LEU A 795 -17.36 -21.42 22.48
CA LEU A 795 -17.86 -22.80 22.48
C LEU A 795 -19.14 -22.94 23.31
N GLU A 796 -19.17 -22.37 24.52
CA GLU A 796 -20.35 -22.33 25.40
C GLU A 796 -21.53 -21.63 24.72
N LEU A 797 -21.29 -20.47 24.09
CA LEU A 797 -22.29 -19.74 23.32
C LEU A 797 -22.90 -20.60 22.20
N LEU A 798 -22.05 -21.29 21.42
CA LEU A 798 -22.50 -22.10 20.30
C LEU A 798 -23.20 -23.39 20.76
N ASN A 799 -22.77 -24.00 21.86
CA ASN A 799 -23.46 -25.12 22.49
C ASN A 799 -24.86 -24.69 22.98
N TYR A 800 -24.99 -23.55 23.68
CA TYR A 800 -26.30 -23.03 24.10
C TYR A 800 -27.22 -22.69 22.91
N LEU A 801 -26.67 -22.27 21.77
CA LEU A 801 -27.45 -22.05 20.55
C LEU A 801 -27.80 -23.37 19.81
N ALA A 802 -27.31 -24.51 20.30
CA ALA A 802 -27.35 -25.83 19.67
C ALA A 802 -26.69 -25.86 18.28
N ALA A 803 -25.74 -24.97 18.03
CA ALA A 803 -24.89 -24.98 16.84
C ALA A 803 -23.76 -26.01 16.96
N LEU A 804 -23.32 -26.28 18.19
CA LEU A 804 -22.43 -27.38 18.54
C LEU A 804 -23.15 -28.35 19.49
N ASP A 805 -22.80 -29.62 19.45
CA ASP A 805 -23.22 -30.60 20.45
C ASP A 805 -22.34 -30.52 21.72
N ASP A 806 -22.57 -31.42 22.68
CA ASP A 806 -21.82 -31.45 23.95
C ASP A 806 -20.38 -31.95 23.79
N ASP A 807 -20.09 -32.66 22.70
CA ASP A 807 -18.74 -33.09 22.31
C ASP A 807 -17.98 -32.00 21.51
N GLY A 808 -18.66 -30.91 21.15
CA GLY A 808 -18.09 -29.79 20.41
C GLY A 808 -18.04 -30.00 18.88
N ASN A 809 -18.82 -30.94 18.35
CA ASN A 809 -18.98 -31.16 16.91
C ASN A 809 -20.06 -30.24 16.33
N LEU A 810 -19.92 -29.93 15.04
CA LEU A 810 -20.88 -29.10 14.31
C LEU A 810 -22.20 -29.86 14.10
N THR A 811 -23.31 -29.30 14.58
CA THR A 811 -24.65 -29.86 14.34
C THR A 811 -25.20 -29.48 12.96
N ASP A 812 -26.23 -30.16 12.48
CA ASP A 812 -26.94 -29.76 11.25
C ASP A 812 -27.45 -28.31 11.31
N LEU A 813 -27.95 -27.91 12.49
CA LEU A 813 -28.37 -26.53 12.73
C LEU A 813 -27.17 -25.58 12.64
N GLY A 814 -26.05 -25.91 13.28
CA GLY A 814 -24.81 -25.13 13.20
C GLY A 814 -24.29 -24.99 11.77
N ALA A 815 -24.34 -26.07 10.99
CA ALA A 815 -23.93 -26.09 9.59
C ALA A 815 -24.78 -25.15 8.72
N VAL A 816 -26.09 -25.04 8.99
CA VAL A 816 -26.97 -24.08 8.33
C VAL A 816 -26.75 -22.66 8.87
N MET A 817 -26.51 -22.49 10.18
CA MET A 817 -26.22 -21.18 10.78
C MET A 817 -24.96 -20.55 10.18
N ALA A 818 -23.90 -21.33 9.94
CA ALA A 818 -22.63 -20.87 9.38
C ALA A 818 -22.75 -20.25 7.98
N GLU A 819 -23.76 -20.66 7.22
CA GLU A 819 -24.03 -20.18 5.86
C GLU A 819 -24.64 -18.77 5.84
N PHE A 820 -25.25 -18.36 6.95
CA PHE A 820 -25.78 -17.02 7.07
C PHE A 820 -24.63 -16.04 7.39
N PRO A 821 -24.52 -14.93 6.65
CA PRO A 821 -23.59 -13.87 6.95
C PRO A 821 -24.12 -13.06 8.14
N LEU A 822 -24.25 -13.65 9.32
CA LEU A 822 -24.86 -13.08 10.53
C LEU A 822 -24.12 -13.57 11.78
N ASP A 823 -24.31 -12.88 12.90
CA ASP A 823 -23.88 -13.41 14.19
C ASP A 823 -24.70 -14.67 14.55
N PRO A 824 -24.12 -15.64 15.29
CA PRO A 824 -24.80 -16.90 15.59
C PRO A 824 -26.18 -16.70 16.25
N GLN A 825 -26.34 -15.71 17.14
CA GLN A 825 -27.63 -15.38 17.75
C GLN A 825 -28.70 -14.99 16.71
N LEU A 826 -28.33 -14.14 15.74
CA LEU A 826 -29.23 -13.68 14.68
C LEU A 826 -29.56 -14.82 13.70
N ALA A 827 -28.57 -15.65 13.35
CA ALA A 827 -28.80 -16.83 12.50
C ALA A 827 -29.74 -17.82 13.17
N LYS A 828 -29.53 -18.13 14.46
CA LYS A 828 -30.42 -18.99 15.26
C LYS A 828 -31.84 -18.42 15.32
N MET A 829 -31.98 -17.13 15.61
CA MET A 829 -33.27 -16.44 15.65
C MET A 829 -34.02 -16.57 14.32
N LEU A 830 -33.34 -16.32 13.20
CA LEU A 830 -33.94 -16.40 11.86
C LEU A 830 -34.39 -17.82 11.53
N ILE A 831 -33.57 -18.84 11.80
CA ILE A 831 -33.94 -20.24 11.52
C ILE A 831 -35.11 -20.68 12.43
N ALA A 832 -35.02 -20.40 13.74
CA ALA A 832 -36.04 -20.78 14.71
C ALA A 832 -37.38 -20.07 14.49
N SER A 833 -37.39 -18.89 13.88
CA SER A 833 -38.62 -18.14 13.57
C SER A 833 -39.61 -18.89 12.66
N CYS A 834 -39.11 -19.86 11.87
CA CYS A 834 -39.94 -20.74 11.05
C CYS A 834 -40.93 -21.56 11.91
N ASN A 835 -40.53 -21.92 13.14
CA ASN A 835 -41.37 -22.69 14.07
C ASN A 835 -42.42 -21.83 14.78
N HIS A 836 -42.24 -20.50 14.77
CA HIS A 836 -43.17 -19.54 15.40
C HIS A 836 -44.12 -18.88 14.38
N ASN A 837 -44.08 -19.30 13.11
CA ASN A 837 -44.90 -18.75 12.03
C ASN A 837 -44.73 -17.23 11.80
N CYS A 838 -43.55 -16.66 12.10
CA CYS A 838 -43.26 -15.21 11.99
C CYS A 838 -41.91 -14.92 11.27
N SER A 839 -41.47 -15.87 10.45
CA SER A 839 -40.18 -15.77 9.75
C SER A 839 -40.05 -14.60 8.78
N ASN A 840 -41.16 -14.12 8.19
CA ASN A 840 -41.11 -12.95 7.31
C ASN A 840 -40.78 -11.66 8.08
N GLU A 841 -41.32 -11.52 9.29
CA GLU A 841 -41.10 -10.38 10.18
C GLU A 841 -39.71 -10.44 10.80
N ILE A 842 -39.29 -11.62 11.27
CA ILE A 842 -37.95 -11.82 11.83
C ILE A 842 -36.87 -11.61 10.77
N LEU A 843 -37.11 -12.01 9.51
CA LEU A 843 -36.22 -11.71 8.40
C LEU A 843 -36.05 -10.19 8.20
N SER A 844 -37.13 -9.42 8.29
CA SER A 844 -37.07 -7.95 8.23
C SER A 844 -36.33 -7.35 9.43
N ILE A 845 -36.61 -7.82 10.66
CA ILE A 845 -35.92 -7.37 11.87
C ILE A 845 -34.42 -7.67 11.79
N THR A 846 -34.05 -8.89 11.40
CA THR A 846 -32.66 -9.32 11.24
C THR A 846 -31.92 -8.44 10.23
N ALA A 847 -32.57 -8.10 9.12
CA ALA A 847 -32.00 -7.20 8.12
C ALA A 847 -31.80 -5.78 8.65
N MET A 848 -32.76 -5.25 9.42
CA MET A 848 -32.66 -3.92 10.05
C MET A 848 -31.62 -3.86 11.17
N LEU A 849 -31.38 -4.95 11.89
CA LEU A 849 -30.29 -5.05 12.89
C LEU A 849 -28.91 -5.19 12.24
N SER A 850 -28.84 -5.65 10.98
CA SER A 850 -27.59 -5.83 10.24
C SER A 850 -27.08 -4.56 9.55
N VAL A 851 -27.81 -3.45 9.67
CA VAL A 851 -27.49 -2.15 9.05
C VAL A 851 -27.35 -1.05 10.10
N PRO A 852 -26.71 0.09 9.78
CA PRO A 852 -26.62 1.21 10.71
C PRO A 852 -28.01 1.72 11.14
N GLN A 853 -28.07 2.38 12.30
CA GLN A 853 -29.31 2.90 12.88
C GLN A 853 -30.13 3.68 11.84
N CYS A 854 -31.41 3.33 11.72
CA CYS A 854 -32.30 3.91 10.71
C CYS A 854 -32.90 5.26 11.13
N PHE A 855 -32.88 5.62 12.42
CA PHE A 855 -33.42 6.89 12.90
C PHE A 855 -32.37 8.00 12.82
N VAL A 856 -32.73 9.13 12.20
CA VAL A 856 -31.91 10.32 12.11
C VAL A 856 -32.35 11.28 13.20
N ARG A 857 -31.43 11.72 14.07
CA ARG A 857 -31.75 12.61 15.19
C ARG A 857 -30.83 13.83 15.20
N PRO A 858 -31.07 14.84 14.34
CA PRO A 858 -30.22 16.02 14.26
C PRO A 858 -30.27 16.84 15.55
N ASN A 859 -29.13 17.42 15.96
CA ASN A 859 -29.05 18.20 17.20
C ASN A 859 -30.01 19.40 17.26
N GLU A 860 -30.28 20.03 16.11
CA GLU A 860 -31.14 21.22 15.98
C GLU A 860 -32.63 20.89 16.01
N SER A 861 -33.00 19.65 15.68
CA SER A 861 -34.39 19.21 15.52
C SER A 861 -34.70 17.93 16.31
N LYS A 862 -34.04 17.73 17.46
CA LYS A 862 -34.21 16.55 18.33
C LYS A 862 -35.67 16.22 18.63
N LYS A 863 -36.47 17.23 19.02
CA LYS A 863 -37.88 17.04 19.36
C LYS A 863 -38.71 16.56 18.16
N ALA A 864 -38.51 17.17 16.98
CA ALA A 864 -39.22 16.76 15.77
C ALA A 864 -38.83 15.34 15.33
N ALA A 865 -37.56 14.96 15.47
CA ALA A 865 -37.09 13.60 15.21
C ALA A 865 -37.68 12.58 16.19
N ASP A 866 -37.76 12.93 17.49
CA ASP A 866 -38.37 12.09 18.52
C ASP A 866 -39.88 11.92 18.26
N ASP A 867 -40.59 13.01 17.94
CA ASP A 867 -42.02 12.99 17.60
C ASP A 867 -42.29 12.14 16.34
N ALA A 868 -41.43 12.23 15.32
CA ALA A 868 -41.53 11.40 14.12
C ALA A 868 -41.26 9.92 14.42
N LYS A 869 -40.25 9.62 15.24
CA LYS A 869 -39.95 8.26 15.68
C LYS A 869 -41.12 7.63 16.45
N MET A 870 -41.80 8.40 17.30
CA MET A 870 -42.96 7.92 18.07
C MET A 870 -44.14 7.47 17.19
N ARG A 871 -44.23 7.91 15.93
CA ARG A 871 -45.25 7.41 14.98
C ARG A 871 -45.10 5.92 14.66
N PHE A 872 -43.88 5.40 14.79
CA PHE A 872 -43.58 3.99 14.52
C PHE A 872 -43.42 3.16 15.80
N ALA A 873 -43.44 3.82 16.96
CA ALA A 873 -43.19 3.19 18.25
C ALA A 873 -44.21 2.07 18.50
N HIS A 874 -43.69 0.90 18.84
CA HIS A 874 -44.51 -0.22 19.30
C HIS A 874 -44.43 -0.31 20.83
N ILE A 875 -45.58 -0.54 21.49
CA ILE A 875 -45.70 -0.57 22.95
C ILE A 875 -44.80 -1.63 23.62
N ASP A 876 -44.63 -2.77 22.96
CA ASP A 876 -43.78 -3.87 23.45
C ASP A 876 -42.28 -3.68 23.17
N GLY A 877 -41.86 -2.68 22.38
CA GLY A 877 -40.45 -2.28 22.28
C GLY A 877 -39.85 -2.12 20.88
N ASP A 878 -38.54 -1.92 20.86
CA ASP A 878 -37.78 -1.35 19.75
C ASP A 878 -37.62 -2.29 18.53
N HIS A 879 -37.56 -3.61 18.72
CA HIS A 879 -37.47 -4.55 17.59
C HIS A 879 -38.72 -4.46 16.70
N LEU A 880 -39.88 -4.30 17.32
CA LEU A 880 -41.16 -4.13 16.62
C LEU A 880 -41.27 -2.72 16.03
N THR A 881 -40.72 -1.71 16.70
CA THR A 881 -40.57 -0.37 16.11
C THR A 881 -39.73 -0.41 14.82
N LEU A 882 -38.62 -1.17 14.79
CA LEU A 882 -37.82 -1.35 13.56
C LEU A 882 -38.63 -2.05 12.45
N LEU A 883 -39.44 -3.05 12.80
CA LEU A 883 -40.34 -3.72 11.87
C LEU A 883 -41.37 -2.74 11.27
N ASN A 884 -41.98 -1.90 12.11
CA ASN A 884 -42.95 -0.89 11.69
C ASN A 884 -42.33 0.11 10.69
N VAL A 885 -41.13 0.60 10.97
CA VAL A 885 -40.42 1.51 10.04
C VAL A 885 -40.16 0.82 8.71
N TYR A 886 -39.69 -0.44 8.72
CA TYR A 886 -39.43 -1.18 7.49
C TYR A 886 -40.70 -1.42 6.67
N HIS A 887 -41.81 -1.81 7.31
CA HIS A 887 -43.10 -1.97 6.63
C HIS A 887 -43.60 -0.65 6.06
N ALA A 888 -43.55 0.44 6.82
CA ALA A 888 -43.97 1.75 6.34
C ALA A 888 -43.11 2.22 5.16
N PHE A 889 -41.81 1.98 5.18
CA PHE A 889 -40.92 2.28 4.06
C PHE A 889 -41.31 1.55 2.78
N LYS A 890 -41.61 0.23 2.88
CA LYS A 890 -42.03 -0.57 1.72
C LYS A 890 -43.43 -0.20 1.22
N GLN A 891 -44.34 0.16 2.12
CA GLN A 891 -45.70 0.62 1.76
C GLN A 891 -45.69 1.97 1.05
N ASN A 892 -44.75 2.85 1.39
CA ASN A 892 -44.55 4.14 0.73
C ASN A 892 -43.59 4.04 -0.47
N PHE A 893 -43.55 2.88 -1.14
CA PHE A 893 -42.81 2.64 -2.38
C PHE A 893 -41.34 3.05 -2.36
N GLU A 894 -40.69 2.94 -1.20
CA GLU A 894 -39.27 3.30 -1.04
C GLU A 894 -38.98 4.76 -1.41
N ASP A 895 -39.91 5.67 -1.11
CA ASP A 895 -39.78 7.09 -1.43
C ASP A 895 -38.72 7.80 -0.55
N PRO A 896 -37.68 8.41 -1.15
CA PRO A 896 -36.70 9.21 -0.42
C PRO A 896 -37.31 10.41 0.32
N GLN A 897 -38.38 11.01 -0.22
CA GLN A 897 -39.03 12.17 0.41
C GLN A 897 -39.75 11.74 1.69
N TRP A 898 -40.50 10.64 1.65
CA TRP A 898 -41.09 10.03 2.84
C TRP A 898 -40.05 9.76 3.94
N CYS A 899 -38.85 9.32 3.58
CA CYS A 899 -37.77 9.11 4.55
C CYS A 899 -37.32 10.42 5.22
N TYR A 900 -37.18 11.49 4.45
CA TYR A 900 -36.84 12.82 4.96
C TYR A 900 -37.90 13.34 5.94
N ASP A 901 -39.18 13.25 5.55
CA ASP A 901 -40.31 13.75 6.34
C ASP A 901 -40.51 13.00 7.67
N ASN A 902 -40.03 11.75 7.74
CA ASN A 902 -40.16 10.90 8.92
C ASN A 902 -38.84 10.71 9.69
N PHE A 903 -37.80 11.49 9.38
CA PHE A 903 -36.50 11.41 10.06
C PHE A 903 -35.90 9.99 10.05
N VAL A 904 -36.08 9.26 8.94
CA VAL A 904 -35.49 7.94 8.76
C VAL A 904 -34.45 7.95 7.64
N ASN A 905 -33.40 7.15 7.81
CA ASN A 905 -32.29 7.09 6.87
C ASN A 905 -32.66 6.17 5.70
N TYR A 906 -32.98 6.78 4.56
CA TYR A 906 -33.28 6.09 3.30
C TYR A 906 -32.28 4.99 2.96
N ARG A 907 -31.00 5.26 3.18
CA ARG A 907 -29.92 4.34 2.77
C ARG A 907 -29.79 3.16 3.70
N SER A 908 -29.96 3.36 5.01
CA SER A 908 -30.05 2.25 5.97
C SER A 908 -31.21 1.33 5.61
N LEU A 909 -32.38 1.90 5.26
CA LEU A 909 -33.56 1.13 4.87
C LEU A 909 -33.37 0.39 3.55
N LYS A 910 -32.78 1.03 2.53
CA LYS A 910 -32.48 0.38 1.24
C LYS A 910 -31.43 -0.72 1.39
N SER A 911 -30.41 -0.49 2.21
CA SER A 911 -29.43 -1.51 2.56
C SER A 911 -30.09 -2.67 3.32
N GLY A 912 -31.02 -2.38 4.24
CA GLY A 912 -31.80 -3.38 4.95
C GLY A 912 -32.62 -4.24 3.99
N ASP A 913 -33.30 -3.64 3.01
CA ASP A 913 -34.04 -4.36 1.98
C ASP A 913 -33.13 -5.28 1.13
N ASN A 914 -31.94 -4.82 0.76
CA ASN A 914 -30.96 -5.66 0.05
C ASN A 914 -30.48 -6.85 0.92
N VAL A 915 -30.13 -6.60 2.19
CA VAL A 915 -29.78 -7.67 3.14
C VAL A 915 -30.92 -8.68 3.27
N ARG A 916 -32.16 -8.19 3.41
CA ARG A 916 -33.35 -9.02 3.51
C ARG A 916 -33.53 -9.93 2.30
N GLN A 917 -33.36 -9.41 1.08
CA GLN A 917 -33.46 -10.18 -0.16
C GLN A 917 -32.37 -11.25 -0.28
N GLN A 918 -31.18 -11.00 0.24
CA GLN A 918 -30.10 -11.99 0.19
C GLN A 918 -30.28 -13.10 1.22
N LEU A 919 -30.64 -12.71 2.45
CA LEU A 919 -31.00 -13.67 3.49
C LEU A 919 -32.20 -14.53 3.04
N SER A 920 -33.16 -13.95 2.32
CA SER A 920 -34.30 -14.70 1.80
C SER A 920 -33.90 -15.75 0.76
N ARG A 921 -32.92 -15.45 -0.12
CA ARG A 921 -32.35 -16.44 -1.05
C ARG A 921 -31.66 -17.59 -0.33
N ILE A 922 -30.94 -17.30 0.77
CA ILE A 922 -30.31 -18.33 1.59
C ILE A 922 -31.38 -19.20 2.27
N MET A 923 -32.44 -18.60 2.80
CA MET A 923 -33.58 -19.33 3.36
C MET A 923 -34.23 -20.25 2.31
N ASP A 924 -34.46 -19.75 1.09
CA ASP A 924 -35.03 -20.54 -0.01
C ASP A 924 -34.11 -21.71 -0.39
N ARG A 925 -32.78 -21.48 -0.45
CA ARG A 925 -31.77 -22.51 -0.73
C ARG A 925 -31.77 -23.65 0.29
N PHE A 926 -32.00 -23.35 1.57
CA PHE A 926 -32.12 -24.35 2.65
C PHE A 926 -33.56 -24.79 2.94
N CYS A 927 -34.51 -24.46 2.05
CA CYS A 927 -35.93 -24.81 2.20
C CYS A 927 -36.57 -24.35 3.52
N LEU A 928 -36.11 -23.22 4.08
CA LEU A 928 -36.68 -22.61 5.27
C LEU A 928 -37.97 -21.87 4.92
N LYS A 929 -39.08 -22.26 5.54
CA LYS A 929 -40.41 -21.72 5.22
C LYS A 929 -40.52 -20.25 5.62
N ARG A 930 -40.91 -19.40 4.66
CA ARG A 930 -41.24 -18.00 4.90
C ARG A 930 -42.73 -17.81 5.15
N THR A 931 -43.13 -17.89 6.41
CA THR A 931 -44.51 -17.72 6.90
C THR A 931 -44.67 -16.42 7.68
N SER A 932 -45.90 -15.89 7.70
CA SER A 932 -46.35 -14.80 8.55
C SER A 932 -47.68 -15.21 9.20
N THR A 933 -47.85 -14.87 10.47
CA THR A 933 -49.12 -15.07 11.19
C THR A 933 -50.10 -13.98 10.74
N ASP A 934 -51.41 -14.25 10.80
CA ASP A 934 -52.40 -13.20 10.52
C ASP A 934 -52.20 -12.01 11.47
N PHE A 935 -52.08 -10.80 10.91
CA PHE A 935 -51.91 -9.56 11.66
C PHE A 935 -53.04 -9.28 12.65
N THR A 936 -54.26 -9.77 12.37
CA THR A 936 -55.40 -9.62 13.27
C THR A 936 -55.37 -10.56 14.47
N SER A 937 -54.51 -11.60 14.42
CA SER A 937 -54.33 -12.51 15.54
C SER A 937 -53.58 -11.85 16.69
N LYS A 938 -54.01 -12.16 17.92
CA LYS A 938 -53.27 -11.80 19.14
C LYS A 938 -51.86 -12.39 19.17
N ASP A 939 -51.65 -13.49 18.45
CA ASP A 939 -50.38 -14.21 18.43
C ASP A 939 -49.33 -13.55 17.54
N TYR A 940 -49.69 -12.62 16.65
CA TYR A 940 -48.75 -12.01 15.70
C TYR A 940 -47.51 -11.43 16.39
N TYR A 941 -47.69 -10.47 17.30
CA TYR A 941 -46.58 -9.86 18.04
C TYR A 941 -45.98 -10.80 19.09
N ILE A 942 -46.78 -11.68 19.68
CA ILE A 942 -46.30 -12.67 20.66
C ILE A 942 -45.30 -13.64 20.01
N ASN A 943 -45.61 -14.13 18.81
CA ASN A 943 -44.77 -15.05 18.06
C ASN A 943 -43.45 -14.39 17.66
N ILE A 944 -43.47 -13.13 17.24
CA ILE A 944 -42.25 -12.37 16.94
C ILE A 944 -41.39 -12.25 18.21
N ARG A 945 -41.96 -11.85 19.35
CA ARG A 945 -41.23 -11.70 20.62
C ARG A 945 -40.66 -13.03 21.11
N LYS A 946 -41.39 -14.14 20.99
CA LYS A 946 -40.88 -15.50 21.28
C LYS A 946 -39.75 -15.91 20.35
N ALA A 947 -39.83 -15.57 19.06
CA ALA A 947 -38.74 -15.84 18.12
C ALA A 947 -37.47 -15.05 18.50
N LEU A 948 -37.58 -13.80 18.95
CA LEU A 948 -36.42 -13.03 19.45
C LEU A 948 -35.72 -13.76 20.61
N VAL A 949 -36.48 -14.36 21.54
CA VAL A 949 -35.92 -15.14 22.65
C VAL A 949 -35.07 -16.32 22.16
N ASN A 950 -35.35 -16.93 20.99
CA ASN A 950 -34.56 -18.07 20.50
C ASN A 950 -33.11 -17.72 20.17
N GLY A 951 -32.82 -16.46 19.80
CA GLY A 951 -31.45 -15.98 19.58
C GLY A 951 -30.87 -15.22 20.76
N PHE A 952 -31.69 -14.42 21.44
CA PHE A 952 -31.25 -13.43 22.42
C PHE A 952 -31.53 -13.82 23.88
N PHE A 953 -31.79 -15.10 24.18
CA PHE A 953 -32.05 -15.57 25.55
C PHE A 953 -30.89 -15.31 26.53
N MET A 954 -29.66 -15.12 26.06
CA MET A 954 -28.52 -14.72 26.90
C MET A 954 -28.48 -13.20 27.18
N GLN A 955 -29.13 -12.39 26.35
CA GLN A 955 -29.14 -10.93 26.44
C GLN A 955 -30.47 -10.46 27.04
N VAL A 956 -30.68 -10.84 28.31
CA VAL A 956 -31.87 -10.54 29.08
C VAL A 956 -31.50 -9.73 30.32
N ALA A 957 -32.36 -8.80 30.69
CA ALA A 957 -32.25 -8.06 31.95
C ALA A 957 -33.57 -8.05 32.73
N HIS A 958 -33.46 -8.08 34.05
CA HIS A 958 -34.57 -8.06 35.00
C HIS A 958 -34.62 -6.71 35.75
N LEU A 959 -35.81 -6.16 35.93
CA LEU A 959 -36.03 -4.92 36.67
C LEU A 959 -36.02 -5.18 38.18
N GLU A 960 -35.06 -4.59 38.88
CA GLU A 960 -34.99 -4.66 40.35
C GLU A 960 -35.92 -3.61 40.99
N ARG A 961 -36.34 -3.84 42.25
CA ARG A 961 -37.22 -2.92 43.01
C ARG A 961 -36.72 -1.48 43.11
N THR A 962 -35.42 -1.29 43.03
CA THR A 962 -34.77 0.02 43.08
C THR A 962 -34.84 0.78 41.75
N GLY A 963 -35.41 0.16 40.69
CA GLY A 963 -35.71 0.80 39.42
C GLY A 963 -34.59 0.74 38.38
N HIS A 964 -33.48 0.05 38.67
CA HIS A 964 -32.44 -0.30 37.70
C HIS A 964 -32.64 -1.73 37.19
N TYR A 965 -32.01 -2.06 36.06
CA TYR A 965 -32.03 -3.42 35.52
C TYR A 965 -30.74 -4.16 35.87
N LEU A 966 -30.85 -5.48 36.02
CA LEU A 966 -29.73 -6.38 36.23
C LEU A 966 -29.68 -7.42 35.10
N THR A 967 -28.53 -7.55 34.42
CA THR A 967 -28.37 -8.57 33.38
C THR A 967 -28.32 -9.98 33.97
N ILE A 968 -28.91 -10.94 33.25
CA ILE A 968 -29.02 -12.32 33.70
C ILE A 968 -27.65 -13.04 33.67
N LYS A 969 -27.35 -13.81 34.71
CA LYS A 969 -26.07 -14.50 35.02
C LYS A 969 -24.88 -13.57 35.32
N ASP A 970 -24.67 -12.52 34.53
CA ASP A 970 -23.49 -11.65 34.65
C ASP A 970 -23.67 -10.49 35.66
N ASN A 971 -24.91 -10.28 36.15
CA ASN A 971 -25.27 -9.32 37.20
C ASN A 971 -24.75 -7.88 36.97
N GLN A 972 -24.79 -7.41 35.72
CA GLN A 972 -24.39 -6.04 35.40
C GLN A 972 -25.57 -5.09 35.60
N ILE A 973 -25.33 -4.00 36.33
CA ILE A 973 -26.31 -2.94 36.54
C ILE A 973 -26.40 -2.11 35.26
N VAL A 974 -27.60 -2.03 34.67
CA VAL A 974 -27.86 -1.35 33.40
C VAL A 974 -29.13 -0.50 33.47
N GLN A 975 -29.25 0.44 32.54
CA GLN A 975 -30.44 1.25 32.31
C GLN A 975 -30.92 1.09 30.87
N LEU A 976 -32.21 1.34 30.62
CA LEU A 976 -32.71 1.44 29.25
C LEU A 976 -32.02 2.63 28.55
N HIS A 977 -31.51 2.40 27.34
CA HIS A 977 -30.91 3.47 26.57
C HIS A 977 -31.96 4.58 26.29
N PRO A 978 -31.61 5.88 26.40
CA PRO A 978 -32.56 6.98 26.22
C PRO A 978 -33.25 7.04 24.84
N SER A 979 -32.74 6.28 23.87
CA SER A 979 -33.36 6.15 22.55
C SER A 979 -34.48 5.11 22.50
N SER A 980 -34.76 4.35 23.55
CA SER A 980 -35.83 3.35 23.55
C SER A 980 -37.20 4.02 23.39
N CYS A 981 -38.11 3.37 22.66
CA CYS A 981 -39.50 3.81 22.50
C CYS A 981 -40.41 3.35 23.65
N LEU A 982 -39.90 2.59 24.62
CA LEU A 982 -40.68 2.13 25.76
C LEU A 982 -41.01 3.33 26.68
N ASP A 983 -42.30 3.53 26.93
CA ASP A 983 -42.85 4.55 27.83
C ASP A 983 -42.91 4.09 29.30
N HIS A 984 -42.74 2.79 29.53
CA HIS A 984 -42.71 2.14 30.83
C HIS A 984 -41.44 1.29 30.98
N LYS A 985 -41.24 0.71 32.17
CA LYS A 985 -40.15 -0.23 32.46
C LYS A 985 -40.74 -1.65 32.61
N PRO A 986 -40.67 -2.51 31.58
CA PRO A 986 -41.08 -3.90 31.70
C PRO A 986 -40.26 -4.64 32.77
N GLU A 987 -40.86 -5.61 33.45
CA GLU A 987 -40.12 -6.40 34.45
C GLU A 987 -38.97 -7.20 33.81
N TRP A 988 -39.20 -7.72 32.61
CA TRP A 988 -38.23 -8.53 31.86
C TRP A 988 -38.08 -7.97 30.46
N VAL A 989 -36.82 -7.80 30.05
CA VAL A 989 -36.50 -7.29 28.72
C VAL A 989 -35.41 -8.10 28.06
N ILE A 990 -35.53 -8.30 26.76
CA ILE A 990 -34.41 -8.66 25.88
C ILE A 990 -33.79 -7.40 25.32
N TYR A 991 -32.48 -7.44 25.06
CA TYR A 991 -31.77 -6.35 24.41
C TYR A 991 -30.84 -6.87 23.32
N ASN A 992 -30.63 -6.06 22.27
CA ASN A 992 -29.71 -6.41 21.20
C ASN A 992 -28.26 -6.02 21.54
N GLU A 993 -28.06 -4.84 22.15
CA GLU A 993 -26.72 -4.26 22.33
C GLU A 993 -26.50 -3.76 23.76
N PHE A 994 -25.31 -4.02 24.30
CA PHE A 994 -24.82 -3.44 25.54
C PHE A 994 -23.92 -2.25 25.21
N VAL A 995 -24.20 -1.09 25.79
CA VAL A 995 -23.50 0.17 25.50
C VAL A 995 -22.80 0.65 26.76
N LEU A 996 -21.46 0.62 26.74
CA LEU A 996 -20.62 1.02 27.86
C LEU A 996 -20.22 2.50 27.71
N THR A 997 -20.75 3.34 28.60
CA THR A 997 -20.39 4.77 28.71
C THR A 997 -20.12 5.13 30.17
N THR A 998 -20.34 6.38 30.58
CA THR A 998 -20.34 6.77 32.01
C THR A 998 -21.36 5.98 32.82
N LYS A 999 -22.44 5.54 32.18
CA LYS A 999 -23.38 4.53 32.68
C LYS A 999 -23.49 3.38 31.68
N ASN A 1000 -23.85 2.21 32.17
CA ASN A 1000 -24.13 1.07 31.31
C ASN A 1000 -25.58 1.13 30.81
N TYR A 1001 -25.77 1.06 29.51
CA TYR A 1001 -27.07 1.05 28.88
C TYR A 1001 -27.30 -0.23 28.09
N ILE A 1002 -28.56 -0.65 28.00
CA ILE A 1002 -29.01 -1.66 27.04
C ILE A 1002 -29.86 -0.99 25.96
N ARG A 1003 -29.55 -1.27 24.69
CA ARG A 1003 -30.12 -0.61 23.51
C ARG A 1003 -30.86 -1.61 22.63
N THR A 1004 -31.93 -1.12 21.99
CA THR A 1004 -32.91 -1.89 21.22
C THR A 1004 -33.55 -2.96 22.10
N VAL A 1005 -34.51 -2.52 22.90
CA VAL A 1005 -35.07 -3.29 24.01
C VAL A 1005 -36.49 -3.74 23.70
N THR A 1006 -36.88 -4.95 24.11
CA THR A 1006 -38.25 -5.47 23.91
C THR A 1006 -38.73 -6.24 25.14
N ASP A 1007 -39.97 -6.00 25.54
CA ASP A 1007 -40.65 -6.68 26.63
C ASP A 1007 -40.79 -8.17 26.30
N ILE A 1008 -40.47 -9.04 27.26
CA ILE A 1008 -40.70 -10.48 27.17
C ILE A 1008 -41.36 -11.02 28.43
N LYS A 1009 -42.03 -12.18 28.30
CA LYS A 1009 -42.52 -12.91 29.47
C LYS A 1009 -41.48 -13.90 29.98
N PRO A 1010 -41.26 -13.99 31.30
CA PRO A 1010 -40.27 -14.89 31.88
C PRO A 1010 -40.58 -16.39 31.64
N ASP A 1011 -41.84 -16.79 31.44
CA ASP A 1011 -42.18 -18.19 31.14
C ASP A 1011 -41.63 -18.65 29.78
N TRP A 1012 -41.36 -17.73 28.86
CA TRP A 1012 -40.77 -18.04 27.56
C TRP A 1012 -39.30 -18.45 27.70
N LEU A 1013 -38.58 -17.88 28.67
CA LEU A 1013 -37.17 -18.19 28.93
C LEU A 1013 -37.00 -19.65 29.34
N LEU A 1014 -37.85 -20.12 30.26
CA LEU A 1014 -37.86 -21.51 30.75
C LEU A 1014 -38.27 -22.51 29.65
N LYS A 1015 -39.21 -22.14 28.78
CA LYS A 1015 -39.69 -23.02 27.70
C LYS A 1015 -38.75 -23.10 26.49
N ILE A 1016 -38.15 -21.98 26.11
CA ILE A 1016 -37.36 -21.85 24.87
C ILE A 1016 -35.89 -22.19 25.11
N ALA A 1017 -35.32 -21.78 26.24
CA ALA A 1017 -33.90 -21.95 26.55
C ALA A 1017 -33.69 -22.60 27.94
N PRO A 1018 -34.26 -23.79 28.21
CA PRO A 1018 -34.18 -24.45 29.51
C PRO A 1018 -32.74 -24.75 29.94
N GLN A 1019 -31.85 -25.10 28.99
CA GLN A 1019 -30.43 -25.38 29.28
C GLN A 1019 -29.71 -24.15 29.84
N TYR A 1020 -30.00 -22.95 29.33
CA TYR A 1020 -29.40 -21.72 29.85
C TYR A 1020 -30.06 -21.27 31.16
N TYR A 1021 -31.38 -21.42 31.27
CA TYR A 1021 -32.18 -21.05 32.44
C TYR A 1021 -32.33 -22.19 33.45
N ASP A 1022 -31.35 -23.09 33.52
CA ASP A 1022 -31.27 -24.11 34.55
C ASP A 1022 -31.12 -23.47 35.93
N LEU A 1023 -32.16 -23.62 36.76
CA LEU A 1023 -32.27 -23.01 38.08
C LEU A 1023 -31.26 -23.58 39.09
N GLN A 1024 -30.70 -24.76 38.84
CA GLN A 1024 -29.66 -25.33 39.70
C GLN A 1024 -28.37 -24.48 39.63
N ASN A 1025 -27.99 -24.08 38.42
CA ASN A 1025 -26.77 -23.32 38.13
C ASN A 1025 -26.99 -21.80 38.05
N PHE A 1026 -28.23 -21.33 38.25
CA PHE A 1026 -28.58 -19.91 38.18
C PHE A 1026 -28.18 -19.15 39.46
N PRO A 1027 -27.56 -17.96 39.38
CA PRO A 1027 -27.15 -17.19 40.55
C PRO A 1027 -28.34 -16.73 41.40
N GLN A 1028 -28.15 -16.59 42.71
CA GLN A 1028 -29.19 -16.14 43.61
C GLN A 1028 -29.48 -14.63 43.44
N CYS A 1029 -30.65 -14.29 42.90
CA CYS A 1029 -31.13 -12.92 42.70
C CYS A 1029 -32.68 -12.88 42.65
N GLU A 1030 -33.28 -11.69 42.57
CA GLU A 1030 -34.74 -11.53 42.48
C GLU A 1030 -35.31 -12.23 41.23
N ALA A 1031 -34.59 -12.13 40.11
CA ALA A 1031 -34.91 -12.82 38.86
C ALA A 1031 -35.04 -14.36 39.04
N LYS A 1032 -34.11 -15.00 39.79
CA LYS A 1032 -34.17 -16.44 40.08
C LYS A 1032 -35.43 -16.80 40.85
N ARG A 1033 -35.75 -16.05 41.90
CA ARG A 1033 -36.94 -16.30 42.74
C ARG A 1033 -38.23 -16.22 41.91
N GLN A 1034 -38.32 -15.26 40.98
CA GLN A 1034 -39.47 -15.16 40.10
C GLN A 1034 -39.55 -16.35 39.13
N LEU A 1035 -38.43 -16.78 38.57
CA LEU A 1035 -38.38 -17.96 37.70
C LEU A 1035 -38.75 -19.26 38.45
N GLU A 1036 -38.30 -19.44 39.69
CA GLU A 1036 -38.69 -20.59 40.54
C GLU A 1036 -40.20 -20.63 40.79
N VAL A 1037 -40.82 -19.49 41.09
CA VAL A 1037 -42.28 -19.39 41.27
C VAL A 1037 -43.01 -19.73 39.96
N ILE A 1038 -42.48 -19.31 38.82
CA ILE A 1038 -43.08 -19.60 37.52
C ILE A 1038 -42.91 -21.08 37.16
N GLN A 1039 -41.74 -21.68 37.41
CA GLN A 1039 -41.50 -23.09 37.19
C GLN A 1039 -42.47 -23.95 38.02
N ALA A 1040 -42.62 -23.67 39.32
CA ALA A 1040 -43.58 -24.36 40.18
C ALA A 1040 -45.04 -24.23 39.68
N LYS A 1041 -45.40 -23.07 39.11
CA LYS A 1041 -46.71 -22.87 38.47
C LYS A 1041 -46.87 -23.66 37.16
N LEU A 1042 -45.80 -23.83 36.39
CA LEU A 1042 -45.82 -24.64 35.16
C LEU A 1042 -45.93 -26.13 35.50
N ASP A 1043 -45.16 -26.60 36.47
CA ASP A 1043 -45.16 -28.00 36.92
C ASP A 1043 -46.52 -28.38 37.51
N SER A 1044 -47.13 -27.51 38.31
CA SER A 1044 -48.48 -27.73 38.85
C SER A 1044 -49.58 -27.74 37.77
N LYS A 1045 -49.45 -26.93 36.71
CA LYS A 1045 -50.38 -26.97 35.57
C LYS A 1045 -50.22 -28.24 34.73
N GLN A 1046 -48.98 -28.67 34.43
CA GLN A 1046 -48.74 -29.93 33.73
C GLN A 1046 -49.28 -31.12 34.52
N TYR A 1047 -49.16 -31.09 35.85
CA TYR A 1047 -49.75 -32.11 36.71
C TYR A 1047 -51.30 -32.12 36.66
N GLN A 1048 -51.93 -30.97 36.43
CA GLN A 1048 -53.39 -30.87 36.26
C GLN A 1048 -53.89 -31.26 34.86
N GLU A 1049 -53.07 -31.09 33.81
CA GLU A 1049 -53.41 -31.49 32.42
C GLU A 1049 -53.06 -32.96 32.12
N GLY A 1050 -52.25 -33.60 32.96
CA GLY A 1050 -51.85 -35.01 32.87
C GLY A 1050 -52.79 -36.02 33.55
N PHE A 1051 -54.00 -35.61 33.96
CA PHE A 1051 -55.05 -36.45 34.56
C PHE A 1051 -56.41 -36.26 33.89
#